data_AF-A0A9P6HZF1-F1
#
_entry.id   AF-A0A9P6HZF1-F1
#
_cell.length_a   1.000
_cell.length_b   1.000
_cell.length_c   1.000
_cell.angle_alpha   90.00
_cell.angle_beta   90.00
_cell.angle_gamma   90.00
#
_symmetry.space_group_name_H-M   'P 1'
#
loop_
_entity.id
_entity.type
_entity.pdbx_description
1 polymer ?
#
loop_
_entity_poly.entity_id
_entity_poly.type
_entity_poly.pdbx_seq_one_letter_code
_entity_poly.pdbx_strand_id
1 'polypeptide(L)'
;MHVPSFLGLLTSCLSLCSVSLAIPTERRATNDSSADVQTYFNLDGAAHGDKSKSLTADGYRVISLSAYGTASNANYAAVWVKREGDPFETIYDADESTYNSWFDSWKAKGYVSTHVSATGPAGSAVFAGVMEKKANTATKWAQVCGMTSPYAYENATAGVPMLIKDFRMYGTPADRRYCILGHENIGNQLSTIFYTTNYSIDYPEVYSSELQKRFWRPAHLFVSDDHVITPQFVDTEVGEWVAKDGLTGPELAAEIKTQNARGLHPISLHGGVSGADARFAVIFAETDVPEARKWSATGSITGFQDNDFATTAFDSTMQTWMKKNGVRQAQIAVALNGTAIAERSYTWAEANRAVVQPDDVFLLASVSKIFVHAAVFNLVEAGLLNYSTPVYPLLGYEHPADPRANDITVDHLLRHASGYNRDKSGDVAFMFREVSFALFNGTRAATLRDMIEYQLTKTLDFDPGTDYSYSNYGTMLASYVVSNVTGVPYLDFLRDNVLDGLDVRLYETAAAKHADDRVVQESRYTGYDPVDPDAYRKVPGPHGGDGAIKEECAGGFSLAASAGSVARFIGSHAVAGTGGRAVYAERDGTVVGARAFASSRPDVDWALTLNTREYISEAEFDDLRYWKIPFVFEDLKLA
;
A
#
# COMPACT_ATOMS: atom_id res chain seq x y z
N MET A 1 42.70 49.89 52.87
CA MET A 1 42.00 49.88 54.17
C MET A 1 40.65 49.23 53.97
N HIS A 2 40.27 48.34 54.89
CA HIS A 2 38.99 47.63 55.05
C HIS A 2 38.63 46.46 54.12
N VAL A 3 38.92 45.28 54.65
CA VAL A 3 38.08 44.06 54.68
C VAL A 3 37.30 44.15 56.02
N PRO A 4 36.07 43.61 56.25
CA PRO A 4 35.64 42.24 55.89
C PRO A 4 34.18 42.03 55.45
N SER A 5 33.82 40.88 54.88
CA SER A 5 33.08 39.75 55.53
C SER A 5 31.74 39.55 54.78
N PHE A 6 31.18 38.39 54.40
CA PHE A 6 31.37 36.96 54.66
C PHE A 6 30.50 36.19 53.63
N LEU A 7 30.93 34.98 53.22
CA LEU A 7 30.15 33.78 52.80
C LEU A 7 28.97 33.92 51.78
N GLY A 8 28.88 33.13 50.71
CA GLY A 8 29.58 31.89 50.43
C GLY A 8 29.27 31.25 49.08
N LEU A 9 30.09 30.22 48.82
CA LEU A 9 30.01 29.13 47.83
C LEU A 9 30.19 29.51 46.35
N LEU A 10 31.44 29.53 45.85
CA LEU A 10 32.19 28.42 45.20
C LEU A 10 31.55 27.98 43.86
N THR A 11 32.05 28.52 42.73
CA THR A 11 33.09 27.96 41.82
C THR A 11 32.55 26.84 40.92
N SER A 12 32.26 27.07 39.64
CA SER A 12 33.18 27.30 38.48
C SER A 12 33.71 26.01 37.85
N CYS A 13 33.29 25.83 36.60
CA CYS A 13 33.96 25.29 35.41
C CYS A 13 35.19 24.38 35.60
N LEU A 14 35.18 23.24 34.91
CA LEU A 14 36.22 22.87 33.94
C LEU A 14 35.77 21.69 33.06
N SER A 15 35.96 21.88 31.75
CA SER A 15 35.84 20.90 30.68
C SER A 15 36.93 19.83 30.75
N LEU A 16 36.65 18.62 30.25
CA LEU A 16 37.59 17.82 29.43
C LEU A 16 36.85 16.67 28.74
N CYS A 17 37.17 16.48 27.46
CA CYS A 17 36.58 15.49 26.54
C CYS A 17 36.82 14.04 26.96
N SER A 18 35.83 13.18 26.69
CA SER A 18 36.06 11.77 26.37
C SER A 18 34.93 11.27 25.46
N VAL A 19 35.30 10.85 24.25
CA VAL A 19 34.43 10.07 23.36
C VAL A 19 34.24 8.69 24.00
N SER A 20 33.02 8.38 24.38
CA SER A 20 32.61 7.02 24.76
C SER A 20 31.34 6.68 23.99
N LEU A 21 31.43 5.69 23.11
CA LEU A 21 30.31 4.94 22.58
C LEU A 21 29.47 4.44 23.76
N ALA A 22 28.33 5.07 23.99
CA ALA A 22 27.35 4.65 24.99
C ALA A 22 26.02 4.41 24.28
N ILE A 23 25.71 3.12 24.17
CA ILE A 23 24.40 2.56 23.85
C ILE A 23 23.33 3.33 24.65
N PRO A 24 22.21 3.78 24.06
CA PRO A 24 21.12 4.33 24.85
C PRO A 24 20.35 3.16 25.48
N THR A 25 20.80 2.74 26.66
CA THR A 25 19.94 2.11 27.67
C THR A 25 19.33 3.19 28.55
N GLU A 26 18.06 2.96 28.91
CA GLU A 26 17.23 3.66 29.91
C GLU A 26 16.33 4.80 29.41
N ARG A 27 15.21 4.41 28.79
CA ARG A 27 13.91 4.33 29.49
C ARG A 27 12.92 3.54 28.64
N ARG A 28 13.13 2.22 28.57
CA ARG A 28 12.02 1.29 28.30
C ARG A 28 11.19 1.30 29.58
N ALA A 29 10.15 2.13 29.61
CA ALA A 29 9.04 1.86 30.50
C ALA A 29 8.53 0.49 30.08
N THR A 30 8.76 -0.50 30.95
CA THR A 30 8.18 -1.82 30.88
C THR A 30 6.67 -1.67 30.84
N ASN A 31 6.07 -1.76 29.65
CA ASN A 31 4.75 -2.37 29.56
C ASN A 31 4.98 -3.86 29.84
N ASP A 32 4.93 -4.18 31.12
CA ASP A 32 4.75 -5.53 31.62
C ASP A 32 3.37 -6.00 31.18
N SER A 33 3.29 -6.68 30.04
CA SER A 33 2.21 -7.59 29.69
C SER A 33 2.60 -8.39 28.44
N SER A 34 3.47 -9.39 28.56
CA SER A 34 3.31 -10.54 27.66
C SER A 34 1.91 -11.06 27.99
N ALA A 35 0.97 -10.93 27.05
CA ALA A 35 -0.41 -11.27 27.34
C ALA A 35 -0.45 -12.74 27.82
N ASP A 36 -1.15 -13.01 28.93
CA ASP A 36 -1.32 -14.38 29.40
C ASP A 36 -2.22 -15.09 28.39
N VAL A 37 -1.59 -15.88 27.51
CA VAL A 37 -2.23 -16.56 26.39
C VAL A 37 -2.44 -18.03 26.73
N GLN A 38 -3.67 -18.50 26.55
CA GLN A 38 -4.05 -19.91 26.65
C GLN A 38 -4.46 -20.41 25.27
N THR A 39 -4.00 -21.60 24.89
CA THR A 39 -4.31 -22.20 23.58
C THR A 39 -4.65 -23.67 23.77
N TYR A 40 -5.65 -24.14 23.04
CA TYR A 40 -5.97 -25.56 22.93
C TYR A 40 -6.40 -25.91 21.51
N PHE A 41 -6.31 -27.19 21.18
CA PHE A 41 -6.73 -27.79 19.91
C PHE A 41 -7.06 -29.27 20.15
N ASN A 42 -7.73 -29.90 19.19
CA ASN A 42 -8.26 -31.27 19.25
C ASN A 42 -9.20 -31.53 20.45
N LEU A 43 -9.97 -30.53 20.87
CA LEU A 43 -11.04 -30.75 21.86
C LEU A 43 -12.37 -31.00 21.17
N ASP A 44 -13.10 -32.02 21.60
CA ASP A 44 -14.51 -32.17 21.24
C ASP A 44 -15.35 -31.04 21.84
N GLY A 45 -16.63 -30.95 21.45
CA GLY A 45 -17.53 -29.89 21.90
C GLY A 45 -17.74 -29.84 23.42
N ALA A 46 -17.79 -30.98 24.10
CA ALA A 46 -17.95 -31.02 25.56
C ALA A 46 -16.71 -30.46 26.27
N ALA A 47 -15.52 -30.92 25.88
CA ALA A 47 -14.26 -30.44 26.43
C ALA A 47 -14.01 -28.98 26.08
N HIS A 48 -14.38 -28.54 24.87
CA HIS A 48 -14.35 -27.14 24.46
C HIS A 48 -15.24 -26.29 25.37
N GLY A 49 -16.48 -26.73 25.61
CA GLY A 49 -17.44 -26.06 26.47
C GLY A 49 -16.96 -25.87 27.90
N ASP A 50 -16.40 -26.92 28.50
CA ASP A 50 -15.84 -26.87 29.86
C ASP A 50 -14.62 -25.94 29.94
N LYS A 51 -13.73 -26.03 28.95
CA LYS A 51 -12.54 -25.16 28.91
C LYS A 51 -12.91 -23.70 28.68
N SER A 52 -13.87 -23.42 27.81
CA SER A 52 -14.40 -22.07 27.52
C SER A 52 -14.99 -21.42 28.78
N LYS A 53 -15.81 -22.15 29.54
CA LYS A 53 -16.38 -21.67 30.82
C LYS A 53 -15.31 -21.36 31.86
N SER A 54 -14.32 -22.26 32.02
CA SER A 54 -13.21 -22.06 32.94
C SER A 54 -12.40 -20.81 32.58
N LEU A 55 -11.98 -20.68 31.33
CA LEU A 55 -11.18 -19.54 30.87
C LEU A 55 -11.95 -18.22 30.99
N THR A 56 -13.24 -18.22 30.68
CA THR A 56 -14.10 -17.03 30.87
C THR A 56 -14.18 -16.62 32.34
N ALA A 57 -14.35 -17.58 33.26
CA ALA A 57 -14.37 -17.32 34.70
C ALA A 57 -13.02 -16.78 35.22
N ASP A 58 -11.92 -17.18 34.60
CA ASP A 58 -10.56 -16.73 34.93
C ASP A 58 -10.19 -15.38 34.27
N GLY A 59 -11.12 -14.75 33.55
CA GLY A 59 -10.94 -13.43 32.91
C GLY A 59 -10.26 -13.46 31.54
N TYR A 60 -10.23 -14.63 30.88
CA TYR A 60 -9.74 -14.74 29.51
C TYR A 60 -10.84 -14.46 28.49
N ARG A 61 -10.40 -14.06 27.28
CA ARG A 61 -11.25 -13.74 26.14
C ARG A 61 -10.76 -14.46 24.90
N VAL A 62 -11.69 -14.92 24.06
CA VAL A 62 -11.37 -15.55 22.76
C VAL A 62 -10.80 -14.51 21.80
N ILE A 63 -9.70 -14.84 21.13
CA ILE A 63 -9.14 -14.05 20.02
C ILE A 63 -9.03 -14.84 18.71
N SER A 64 -9.20 -16.16 18.78
CA SER A 64 -9.29 -17.04 17.62
C SER A 64 -10.12 -18.27 17.99
N LEU A 65 -11.07 -18.67 17.12
CA LEU A 65 -11.96 -19.81 17.31
C LEU A 65 -12.14 -20.57 16.01
N SER A 66 -11.72 -21.83 15.96
CA SER A 66 -11.86 -22.71 14.80
C SER A 66 -12.52 -24.02 15.20
N ALA A 67 -13.70 -24.28 14.66
CA ALA A 67 -14.35 -25.59 14.59
C ALA A 67 -13.98 -26.26 13.25
N TYR A 68 -13.64 -27.54 13.28
CA TYR A 68 -13.21 -28.33 12.11
C TYR A 68 -13.54 -29.83 12.27
N GLY A 69 -13.64 -30.56 11.17
CA GLY A 69 -14.11 -31.94 11.13
C GLY A 69 -15.50 -32.11 10.50
N THR A 70 -16.35 -32.92 11.11
CA THR A 70 -17.73 -33.17 10.64
C THR A 70 -18.71 -33.07 11.80
N ALA A 71 -20.00 -33.06 11.51
CA ALA A 71 -21.03 -32.87 12.54
C ALA A 71 -20.98 -33.89 13.69
N SER A 72 -20.55 -35.13 13.42
CA SER A 72 -20.45 -36.19 14.43
C SER A 72 -19.10 -36.21 15.16
N ASN A 73 -18.13 -35.40 14.76
CA ASN A 73 -16.76 -35.39 15.28
C ASN A 73 -16.11 -34.00 15.20
N ALA A 74 -16.89 -32.94 15.43
CA ALA A 74 -16.41 -31.57 15.38
C ALA A 74 -15.40 -31.37 16.52
N ASN A 75 -14.21 -30.89 16.14
CA ASN A 75 -13.15 -30.53 17.05
C ASN A 75 -12.96 -29.01 17.04
N TYR A 76 -12.41 -28.51 18.14
CA TYR A 76 -12.19 -27.10 18.38
C TYR A 76 -10.71 -26.81 18.61
N ALA A 77 -10.27 -25.70 18.04
CA ALA A 77 -9.02 -25.03 18.35
C ALA A 77 -9.33 -23.57 18.67
N ALA A 78 -8.72 -23.05 19.72
CA ALA A 78 -8.94 -21.66 20.10
C ALA A 78 -7.73 -21.07 20.80
N VAL A 79 -7.62 -19.75 20.67
CA VAL A 79 -6.63 -18.92 21.36
C VAL A 79 -7.39 -17.94 22.24
N TRP A 80 -6.94 -17.83 23.48
CA TRP A 80 -7.52 -17.00 24.51
C TRP A 80 -6.45 -16.11 25.13
N VAL A 81 -6.84 -14.91 25.51
CA VAL A 81 -5.95 -13.93 26.14
C VAL A 81 -6.59 -13.33 27.38
N LYS A 82 -5.81 -13.21 28.46
CA LYS A 82 -6.27 -12.57 29.70
C LYS A 82 -6.20 -11.06 29.57
N ARG A 83 -7.35 -10.41 29.43
CA ARG A 83 -7.48 -8.95 29.45
C ARG A 83 -8.92 -8.52 29.71
N GLU A 84 -9.06 -7.31 30.21
CA GLU A 84 -10.37 -6.67 30.31
C GLU A 84 -10.98 -6.44 28.93
N GLY A 85 -12.31 -6.40 28.86
CA GLY A 85 -13.04 -6.12 27.63
C GLY A 85 -14.55 -6.21 27.82
N ASP A 86 -15.28 -6.01 26.73
CA ASP A 86 -16.74 -5.99 26.72
C ASP A 86 -17.36 -7.33 27.17
N PRO A 87 -18.57 -7.37 27.74
CA PRO A 87 -19.29 -8.63 27.92
C PRO A 87 -19.38 -9.42 26.61
N PHE A 88 -19.17 -10.74 26.66
CA PHE A 88 -19.23 -11.61 25.49
C PHE A 88 -19.98 -12.91 25.77
N GLU A 89 -20.47 -13.51 24.70
CA GLU A 89 -21.29 -14.72 24.72
C GLU A 89 -20.80 -15.67 23.65
N THR A 90 -20.82 -16.97 23.94
CA THR A 90 -20.30 -18.01 23.03
C THR A 90 -21.37 -19.05 22.71
N ILE A 91 -21.33 -19.60 21.51
CA ILE A 91 -22.09 -20.78 21.11
C ILE A 91 -21.16 -21.77 20.41
N TYR A 92 -21.44 -23.06 20.55
CA TYR A 92 -20.75 -24.17 19.89
C TYR A 92 -21.74 -25.33 19.72
N ASP A 93 -21.38 -26.31 18.88
CA ASP A 93 -22.21 -27.47 18.53
C ASP A 93 -23.63 -27.12 18.05
N ALA A 94 -23.79 -25.94 17.46
CA ALA A 94 -25.08 -25.48 16.96
C ALA A 94 -25.29 -25.91 15.51
N ASP A 95 -26.48 -26.40 15.19
CA ASP A 95 -26.93 -26.42 13.80
C ASP A 95 -27.22 -24.99 13.31
N GLU A 96 -27.41 -24.82 12.00
CA GLU A 96 -27.64 -23.52 11.38
C GLU A 96 -28.85 -22.78 11.97
N SER A 97 -29.94 -23.48 12.23
CA SER A 97 -31.18 -22.90 12.79
C SER A 97 -30.95 -22.35 14.21
N THR A 98 -30.28 -23.13 15.05
CA THR A 98 -29.94 -22.77 16.43
C THR A 98 -28.95 -21.61 16.45
N TYR A 99 -27.93 -21.65 15.60
CA TYR A 99 -26.93 -20.58 15.49
C TYR A 99 -27.56 -19.27 15.05
N ASN A 100 -28.39 -19.28 14.00
CA ASN A 100 -29.07 -18.08 13.50
C ASN A 100 -30.01 -17.48 14.55
N SER A 101 -30.79 -18.32 15.23
CA SER A 101 -31.67 -17.88 16.32
C SER A 101 -30.88 -17.24 17.47
N TRP A 102 -29.74 -17.82 17.85
CA TRP A 102 -28.84 -17.27 18.86
C TRP A 102 -28.25 -15.93 18.42
N PHE A 103 -27.70 -15.88 17.20
CA PHE A 103 -27.10 -14.68 16.61
C PHE A 103 -28.08 -13.50 16.58
N ASP A 104 -29.29 -13.71 16.07
CA ASP A 104 -30.33 -12.68 15.99
C ASP A 104 -30.76 -12.20 17.38
N SER A 105 -30.85 -13.11 18.35
CA SER A 105 -31.22 -12.76 19.73
C SER A 105 -30.18 -11.86 20.41
N TRP A 106 -28.88 -12.07 20.16
CA TRP A 106 -27.81 -11.26 20.71
C TRP A 106 -27.63 -9.95 19.97
N LYS A 107 -27.80 -9.96 18.64
CA LYS A 107 -27.83 -8.75 17.82
C LYS A 107 -28.94 -7.80 18.29
N ALA A 108 -30.13 -8.32 18.60
CA ALA A 108 -31.23 -7.53 19.16
C ALA A 108 -30.91 -6.91 20.54
N LYS A 109 -29.94 -7.47 21.28
CA LYS A 109 -29.45 -6.95 22.57
C LYS A 109 -28.25 -6.00 22.43
N GLY A 110 -27.88 -5.63 21.19
CA GLY A 110 -26.77 -4.73 20.91
C GLY A 110 -25.39 -5.39 20.92
N TYR A 111 -25.32 -6.71 20.73
CA TYR A 111 -24.05 -7.41 20.53
C TYR A 111 -23.70 -7.50 19.04
N VAL A 112 -22.42 -7.62 18.73
CA VAL A 112 -21.91 -7.87 17.38
C VAL A 112 -21.14 -9.18 17.34
N SER A 113 -21.17 -9.88 16.20
CA SER A 113 -20.32 -11.06 16.01
C SER A 113 -18.88 -10.64 15.85
N THR A 114 -17.98 -11.32 16.53
CA THR A 114 -16.54 -11.08 16.49
C THR A 114 -15.74 -12.27 15.99
N HIS A 115 -16.34 -13.48 16.06
CA HIS A 115 -15.77 -14.72 15.58
C HIS A 115 -16.90 -15.62 15.08
N VAL A 116 -16.67 -16.29 13.95
CA VAL A 116 -17.60 -17.27 13.39
C VAL A 116 -16.83 -18.46 12.85
N SER A 117 -17.26 -19.65 13.26
CA SER A 117 -16.74 -20.90 12.74
C SER A 117 -17.85 -21.80 12.24
N ALA A 118 -17.59 -22.53 11.16
CA ALA A 118 -18.49 -23.52 10.58
C ALA A 118 -17.66 -24.67 9.98
N THR A 119 -18.14 -25.91 10.12
CA THR A 119 -17.47 -27.12 9.63
C THR A 119 -18.49 -28.19 9.24
N GLY A 120 -18.06 -29.15 8.41
CA GLY A 120 -18.88 -30.27 7.96
C GLY A 120 -19.73 -29.99 6.72
N PRO A 121 -20.51 -30.98 6.25
CA PRO A 121 -21.33 -30.86 5.04
C PRO A 121 -22.37 -29.74 5.15
N ALA A 122 -22.67 -29.05 4.04
CA ALA A 122 -23.53 -27.86 4.03
C ALA A 122 -24.92 -28.09 4.67
N GLY A 123 -25.55 -29.24 4.40
CA GLY A 123 -26.86 -29.58 4.95
C GLY A 123 -26.86 -30.01 6.43
N SER A 124 -25.69 -30.15 7.04
CA SER A 124 -25.52 -30.61 8.43
C SER A 124 -24.33 -29.91 9.08
N ALA A 125 -24.09 -28.66 8.75
CA ALA A 125 -22.92 -27.93 9.22
C ALA A 125 -23.06 -27.63 10.72
N VAL A 126 -21.94 -27.69 11.43
CA VAL A 126 -21.85 -27.31 12.84
C VAL A 126 -21.22 -25.93 12.93
N PHE A 127 -21.88 -25.05 13.68
CA PHE A 127 -21.51 -23.67 13.87
C PHE A 127 -21.06 -23.40 15.31
N ALA A 128 -20.11 -22.49 15.41
CA ALA A 128 -19.68 -21.88 16.66
C ALA A 128 -19.41 -20.39 16.44
N GLY A 129 -19.53 -19.60 17.49
CA GLY A 129 -19.33 -18.16 17.36
C GLY A 129 -19.20 -17.44 18.69
N VAL A 130 -18.76 -16.19 18.60
CA VAL A 130 -18.59 -15.28 19.73
C VAL A 130 -19.25 -13.94 19.41
N MET A 131 -20.16 -13.52 20.29
CA MET A 131 -20.81 -12.21 20.24
C MET A 131 -20.25 -11.33 21.35
N GLU A 132 -19.84 -10.10 21.04
CA GLU A 132 -19.38 -9.13 22.04
C GLU A 132 -20.31 -7.92 22.10
N LYS A 133 -20.54 -7.41 23.31
CA LYS A 133 -21.32 -6.21 23.53
C LYS A 133 -20.47 -4.97 23.27
N LYS A 134 -20.38 -4.54 22.02
CA LYS A 134 -19.72 -3.27 21.73
C LYS A 134 -20.57 -2.12 22.27
N ALA A 135 -19.91 -1.11 22.86
CA ALA A 135 -20.54 0.21 23.01
C ALA A 135 -21.08 0.65 21.64
N ASN A 136 -22.05 1.57 21.61
CA ASN A 136 -22.70 2.03 20.38
C ASN A 136 -21.72 2.82 19.47
N THR A 137 -20.70 2.14 18.98
CA THR A 137 -19.69 2.60 18.04
C THR A 137 -20.38 2.65 16.70
N ALA A 138 -20.29 3.78 16.00
CA ALA A 138 -20.93 3.99 14.70
C ALA A 138 -20.49 2.99 13.59
N THR A 139 -19.54 2.08 13.88
CA THR A 139 -19.01 1.07 12.98
C THR A 139 -20.05 -0.01 12.65
N LYS A 140 -20.33 -0.20 11.36
CA LYS A 140 -21.20 -1.28 10.89
C LYS A 140 -20.50 -2.64 10.94
N TRP A 141 -21.20 -3.67 11.42
CA TRP A 141 -20.75 -5.06 11.42
C TRP A 141 -21.68 -5.93 10.57
N ALA A 142 -21.13 -6.86 9.79
CA ALA A 142 -21.91 -7.77 8.96
C ALA A 142 -21.33 -9.18 8.96
N GLN A 143 -22.20 -10.16 9.21
CA GLN A 143 -21.93 -11.58 9.06
C GLN A 143 -22.92 -12.16 8.06
N VAL A 144 -22.42 -12.91 7.08
CA VAL A 144 -23.24 -13.60 6.08
C VAL A 144 -22.71 -15.02 5.93
N CYS A 145 -23.53 -16.01 6.27
CA CYS A 145 -23.22 -17.44 6.12
C CYS A 145 -24.06 -18.07 5.00
N GLY A 146 -23.75 -19.32 4.62
CA GLY A 146 -24.52 -20.08 3.64
C GLY A 146 -24.35 -19.64 2.19
N MET A 147 -23.40 -18.75 1.89
CA MET A 147 -23.17 -18.28 0.53
C MET A 147 -22.56 -19.38 -0.35
N THR A 148 -22.94 -19.44 -1.62
CA THR A 148 -22.33 -20.34 -2.62
C THR A 148 -21.10 -19.74 -3.30
N SER A 149 -20.87 -18.43 -3.12
CA SER A 149 -19.71 -17.69 -3.59
C SER A 149 -19.30 -16.66 -2.54
N PRO A 150 -18.00 -16.52 -2.21
CA PRO A 150 -17.55 -15.54 -1.22
C PRO A 150 -17.75 -14.11 -1.72
N TYR A 151 -17.80 -13.90 -3.05
CA TYR A 151 -18.05 -12.60 -3.67
C TYR A 151 -19.48 -12.09 -3.48
N ALA A 152 -20.41 -12.95 -3.04
CA ALA A 152 -21.77 -12.51 -2.69
C ALA A 152 -21.79 -11.60 -1.44
N TYR A 153 -20.72 -11.59 -0.64
CA TYR A 153 -20.62 -10.77 0.57
C TYR A 153 -20.68 -9.27 0.29
N GLU A 154 -20.04 -8.80 -0.79
CA GLU A 154 -20.02 -7.37 -1.15
C GLU A 154 -21.42 -6.83 -1.46
N ASN A 155 -22.25 -7.63 -2.12
CA ASN A 155 -23.66 -7.29 -2.35
C ASN A 155 -24.44 -7.19 -1.04
N ALA A 156 -24.15 -8.08 -0.08
CA ALA A 156 -24.83 -8.12 1.22
C ALA A 156 -24.46 -6.92 2.12
N THR A 157 -23.32 -6.27 1.89
CA THR A 157 -22.92 -5.05 2.61
C THR A 157 -23.24 -3.77 1.86
N ALA A 158 -23.96 -3.86 0.73
CA ALA A 158 -24.33 -2.73 -0.13
C ALA A 158 -23.13 -1.86 -0.54
N GLY A 159 -21.98 -2.50 -0.78
CA GLY A 159 -20.75 -1.82 -1.18
C GLY A 159 -20.06 -1.03 -0.07
N VAL A 160 -20.49 -1.15 1.20
CA VAL A 160 -19.72 -0.61 2.33
C VAL A 160 -18.39 -1.36 2.40
N PRO A 161 -17.23 -0.67 2.33
CA PRO A 161 -15.93 -1.32 2.45
C PRO A 161 -15.77 -1.98 3.82
N MET A 162 -15.47 -3.29 3.83
CA MET A 162 -15.34 -4.08 5.05
C MET A 162 -13.90 -4.56 5.24
N LEU A 163 -13.43 -4.53 6.49
CA LEU A 163 -12.30 -5.36 6.93
C LEU A 163 -12.84 -6.72 7.33
N ILE A 164 -12.36 -7.77 6.67
CA ILE A 164 -12.68 -9.14 7.01
C ILE A 164 -12.03 -9.47 8.34
N LYS A 165 -12.84 -9.93 9.29
CA LYS A 165 -12.44 -10.29 10.64
C LYS A 165 -12.38 -11.80 10.84
N ASP A 166 -13.25 -12.55 10.17
CA ASP A 166 -13.24 -14.00 10.16
C ASP A 166 -13.87 -14.54 8.87
N PHE A 167 -13.44 -15.72 8.43
CA PHE A 167 -13.88 -16.36 7.20
C PHE A 167 -13.91 -17.88 7.36
N ARG A 168 -14.98 -18.53 6.89
CA ARG A 168 -15.07 -19.98 6.82
C ARG A 168 -15.49 -20.45 5.45
N MET A 169 -14.84 -21.51 5.02
CA MET A 169 -15.18 -22.29 3.85
C MET A 169 -15.47 -23.71 4.32
N TYR A 170 -16.75 -24.09 4.28
CA TYR A 170 -17.26 -25.36 4.79
C TYR A 170 -18.09 -26.06 3.71
N GLY A 171 -18.61 -27.25 4.01
CA GLY A 171 -19.27 -28.11 3.04
C GLY A 171 -18.32 -29.10 2.36
N THR A 172 -18.78 -29.73 1.30
CA THR A 172 -17.96 -30.64 0.49
C THR A 172 -17.39 -29.89 -0.72
N PRO A 173 -16.35 -30.40 -1.40
CA PRO A 173 -15.87 -29.78 -2.64
C PRO A 173 -16.97 -29.58 -3.70
N ALA A 174 -17.99 -30.45 -3.73
CA ALA A 174 -19.14 -30.35 -4.65
C ALA A 174 -20.26 -29.43 -4.16
N ASP A 175 -20.30 -29.10 -2.88
CA ASP A 175 -21.34 -28.26 -2.26
C ASP A 175 -20.71 -27.34 -1.21
N ARG A 176 -19.84 -26.45 -1.70
CA ARG A 176 -19.07 -25.52 -0.87
C ARG A 176 -19.96 -24.36 -0.41
N ARG A 177 -19.75 -23.93 0.83
CA ARG A 177 -20.41 -22.78 1.45
C ARG A 177 -19.39 -21.86 2.12
N TYR A 178 -19.75 -20.59 2.17
CA TYR A 178 -18.90 -19.56 2.76
C TYR A 178 -19.65 -18.84 3.88
N CYS A 179 -18.95 -18.57 4.98
CA CYS A 179 -19.38 -17.59 5.96
C CYS A 179 -18.30 -16.52 6.14
N ILE A 180 -18.70 -15.26 6.03
CA ILE A 180 -17.79 -14.12 6.10
C ILE A 180 -18.30 -13.16 7.18
N LEU A 181 -17.40 -12.77 8.07
CA LEU A 181 -17.61 -11.75 9.08
C LEU A 181 -16.66 -10.59 8.82
N GLY A 182 -17.18 -9.38 8.88
CA GLY A 182 -16.39 -8.17 8.78
C GLY A 182 -17.04 -6.99 9.48
N HIS A 183 -16.25 -5.94 9.65
CA HIS A 183 -16.71 -4.63 10.09
C HIS A 183 -16.29 -3.54 9.11
N GLU A 184 -16.97 -2.42 9.14
CA GLU A 184 -16.67 -1.26 8.29
C GLU A 184 -15.19 -0.85 8.42
N ASN A 185 -14.56 -0.63 7.27
CA ASN A 185 -13.14 -0.26 7.15
C ASN A 185 -12.95 1.24 7.40
N ILE A 186 -13.10 1.65 8.66
CA ILE A 186 -12.86 3.04 9.06
C ILE A 186 -11.36 3.33 8.99
N GLY A 187 -10.97 4.37 8.26
CA GLY A 187 -9.57 4.76 8.08
C GLY A 187 -8.84 4.02 6.95
N ASN A 188 -9.57 3.24 6.15
CA ASN A 188 -9.08 2.60 4.93
C ASN A 188 -7.78 1.80 5.14
N GLN A 189 -7.79 0.90 6.13
CA GLN A 189 -6.70 -0.05 6.33
C GLN A 189 -6.63 -0.99 5.12
N LEU A 190 -5.42 -1.27 4.64
CA LEU A 190 -5.22 -2.16 3.50
C LEU A 190 -5.23 -3.63 3.96
N SER A 191 -5.97 -4.45 3.22
CA SER A 191 -6.01 -5.90 3.41
C SER A 191 -6.24 -6.59 2.07
N THR A 192 -5.78 -7.82 1.95
CA THR A 192 -6.04 -8.69 0.80
C THR A 192 -6.39 -10.08 1.29
N ILE A 193 -7.48 -10.65 0.80
CA ILE A 193 -7.92 -12.01 1.10
C ILE A 193 -8.05 -12.78 -0.21
N PHE A 194 -7.49 -13.98 -0.24
CA PHE A 194 -7.38 -14.79 -1.45
C PHE A 194 -8.35 -15.97 -1.38
N TYR A 195 -9.60 -15.72 -1.79
CA TYR A 195 -10.65 -16.73 -1.74
C TYR A 195 -10.44 -17.84 -2.78
N THR A 196 -10.33 -19.09 -2.31
CA THR A 196 -10.39 -20.24 -3.24
C THR A 196 -11.84 -20.53 -3.63
N THR A 197 -12.10 -20.64 -4.93
CA THR A 197 -13.43 -20.97 -5.49
C THR A 197 -13.31 -22.15 -6.45
N ASN A 198 -13.77 -22.03 -7.70
CA ASN A 198 -13.52 -23.03 -8.75
C ASN A 198 -12.09 -22.95 -9.31
N TYR A 199 -11.38 -21.88 -9.00
CA TYR A 199 -9.97 -21.69 -9.33
C TYR A 199 -9.14 -21.93 -8.07
N SER A 200 -8.20 -22.87 -8.15
CA SER A 200 -7.24 -23.11 -7.08
C SER A 200 -6.21 -21.99 -7.08
N ILE A 201 -6.00 -21.39 -5.90
CA ILE A 201 -4.91 -20.47 -5.66
C ILE A 201 -3.70 -21.27 -5.21
N ASP A 202 -2.53 -20.97 -5.79
CA ASP A 202 -1.25 -21.45 -5.28
C ASP A 202 -0.89 -20.65 -4.01
N TYR A 203 -1.20 -21.23 -2.85
CA TYR A 203 -0.95 -20.60 -1.56
C TYR A 203 0.56 -20.28 -1.35
N PRO A 204 1.51 -21.21 -1.59
CA PRO A 204 2.94 -20.89 -1.52
C PRO A 204 3.35 -19.69 -2.38
N GLU A 205 2.86 -19.61 -3.63
CA GLU A 205 3.13 -18.46 -4.51
C GLU A 205 2.59 -17.16 -3.90
N VAL A 206 1.31 -17.15 -3.51
CA VAL A 206 0.66 -15.99 -2.87
C VAL A 206 1.42 -15.56 -1.62
N TYR A 207 1.71 -16.50 -0.72
CA TYR A 207 2.43 -16.23 0.51
C TYR A 207 3.79 -15.59 0.23
N SER A 208 4.56 -16.17 -0.69
CA SER A 208 5.88 -15.62 -1.06
C SER A 208 5.79 -14.22 -1.67
N SER A 209 4.78 -13.94 -2.49
CA SER A 209 4.60 -12.64 -3.15
C SER A 209 4.15 -11.56 -2.18
N GLU A 210 3.26 -11.89 -1.25
CA GLU A 210 2.68 -10.95 -0.30
C GLU A 210 3.72 -10.50 0.73
N LEU A 211 4.64 -11.40 1.12
CA LEU A 211 5.74 -11.10 2.03
C LEU A 211 6.86 -10.25 1.43
N GLN A 212 6.87 -10.04 0.11
CA GLN A 212 7.79 -9.07 -0.50
C GLN A 212 7.34 -7.62 -0.27
N LYS A 213 6.07 -7.39 0.10
CA LYS A 213 5.58 -6.05 0.43
C LYS A 213 6.07 -5.68 1.84
N ARG A 214 6.86 -4.60 1.95
CA ARG A 214 7.33 -4.08 3.24
C ARG A 214 6.13 -3.82 4.18
N PHE A 215 6.23 -4.27 5.42
CA PHE A 215 5.20 -4.14 6.48
C PHE A 215 3.90 -4.95 6.28
N TRP A 216 3.85 -5.84 5.29
CA TRP A 216 2.73 -6.77 5.14
C TRP A 216 3.01 -8.07 5.89
N ARG A 217 1.95 -8.65 6.46
CA ARG A 217 1.99 -9.94 7.16
C ARG A 217 0.68 -10.69 6.98
N PRO A 218 0.66 -12.03 7.14
CA PRO A 218 -0.59 -12.74 7.30
C PRO A 218 -1.30 -12.29 8.59
N ALA A 219 -2.60 -12.04 8.49
CA ALA A 219 -3.49 -11.86 9.63
C ALA A 219 -4.21 -13.16 9.98
N HIS A 220 -4.58 -13.93 8.96
CA HIS A 220 -5.31 -15.19 9.10
C HIS A 220 -4.89 -16.17 8.01
N LEU A 221 -4.85 -17.45 8.37
CA LEU A 221 -4.70 -18.57 7.44
C LEU A 221 -5.88 -19.51 7.68
N PHE A 222 -7.01 -19.24 7.01
CA PHE A 222 -8.23 -20.02 7.20
C PHE A 222 -8.11 -21.37 6.51
N VAL A 223 -8.31 -22.47 7.25
CA VAL A 223 -8.20 -23.84 6.75
C VAL A 223 -9.59 -24.45 6.63
N SER A 224 -9.92 -25.05 5.48
CA SER A 224 -11.14 -25.83 5.29
C SER A 224 -10.95 -27.31 5.62
N ASP A 225 -12.06 -28.05 5.73
CA ASP A 225 -12.06 -29.51 5.94
C ASP A 225 -11.50 -30.31 4.75
N ASP A 226 -11.15 -29.66 3.63
CA ASP A 226 -10.41 -30.27 2.53
C ASP A 226 -8.99 -29.70 2.38
N HIS A 227 -8.45 -29.12 3.47
CA HIS A 227 -7.10 -28.57 3.59
C HIS A 227 -6.77 -27.40 2.66
N VAL A 228 -7.78 -26.75 2.10
CA VAL A 228 -7.56 -25.54 1.29
C VAL A 228 -7.35 -24.36 2.24
N ILE A 229 -6.27 -23.61 2.01
CA ILE A 229 -5.93 -22.42 2.77
C ILE A 229 -6.46 -21.19 2.03
N THR A 230 -7.25 -20.38 2.71
CA THR A 230 -7.63 -19.03 2.29
C THR A 230 -6.85 -18.04 3.15
N PRO A 231 -5.76 -17.44 2.65
CA PRO A 231 -4.97 -16.51 3.44
C PRO A 231 -5.54 -15.10 3.36
N GLN A 232 -5.37 -14.35 4.44
CA GLN A 232 -5.59 -12.91 4.51
C GLN A 232 -4.31 -12.21 4.96
N PHE A 233 -3.92 -11.17 4.24
CA PHE A 233 -2.79 -10.31 4.57
C PHE A 233 -3.28 -8.90 4.91
N VAL A 234 -2.53 -8.23 5.79
CA VAL A 234 -2.79 -6.87 6.27
C VAL A 234 -1.47 -6.11 6.38
N ASP A 235 -1.57 -4.78 6.38
CA ASP A 235 -0.44 -3.86 6.49
C ASP A 235 -0.11 -3.46 7.95
N THR A 236 -0.58 -4.21 8.95
CA THR A 236 -0.49 -3.80 10.36
C THR A 236 0.70 -4.42 11.11
N GLU A 237 1.24 -3.71 12.10
CA GLU A 237 2.39 -4.15 12.90
C GLU A 237 1.97 -4.87 14.19
N VAL A 238 2.64 -5.99 14.50
CA VAL A 238 2.40 -6.81 15.71
C VAL A 238 3.70 -7.25 16.40
N GLY A 239 4.81 -6.59 16.07
CA GLY A 239 6.15 -6.98 16.47
C GLY A 239 6.70 -8.10 15.58
N GLU A 240 7.67 -8.85 16.12
CA GLU A 240 8.09 -10.09 15.47
C GLU A 240 6.90 -11.04 15.30
N TRP A 241 6.83 -11.73 14.16
CA TRP A 241 5.79 -12.71 13.88
C TRP A 241 6.33 -13.91 13.09
N VAL A 242 5.65 -15.04 13.22
CA VAL A 242 5.92 -16.29 12.49
C VAL A 242 4.60 -16.91 12.09
N ALA A 243 4.46 -17.33 10.83
CA ALA A 243 3.32 -18.13 10.39
C ALA A 243 3.77 -19.54 9.99
N LYS A 244 2.94 -20.53 10.30
CA LYS A 244 3.12 -21.94 9.94
C LYS A 244 1.79 -22.52 9.51
N ASP A 245 1.84 -23.44 8.56
CA ASP A 245 0.69 -24.20 8.07
C ASP A 245 1.05 -25.68 7.90
N GLY A 246 0.03 -26.51 7.68
CA GLY A 246 0.21 -27.95 7.45
C GLY A 246 0.70 -28.74 8.67
N LEU A 247 0.65 -28.18 9.89
CA LEU A 247 1.16 -28.84 11.10
C LEU A 247 0.19 -29.93 11.57
N THR A 248 0.73 -31.08 11.99
CA THR A 248 0.00 -32.05 12.81
C THR A 248 -0.17 -31.53 14.25
N GLY A 249 -1.05 -32.16 15.04
CA GLY A 249 -1.23 -31.81 16.46
C GLY A 249 0.07 -31.82 17.29
N PRO A 250 0.91 -32.88 17.22
CA PRO A 250 2.21 -32.90 17.91
C PRO A 250 3.19 -31.82 17.42
N GLU A 251 3.23 -31.54 16.11
CA GLU A 251 4.09 -30.48 15.56
C GLU A 251 3.62 -29.10 16.02
N LEU A 252 2.31 -28.84 16.02
CA LEU A 252 1.74 -27.60 16.57
C LEU A 252 2.10 -27.43 18.05
N ALA A 253 1.98 -28.48 18.87
CA ALA A 253 2.38 -28.43 20.28
C ALA A 253 3.86 -28.05 20.46
N ALA A 254 4.74 -28.65 19.66
CA ALA A 254 6.17 -28.38 19.68
C ALA A 254 6.50 -26.97 19.19
N GLU A 255 5.82 -26.51 18.14
CA GLU A 255 5.98 -25.16 17.59
C GLU A 255 5.52 -24.10 18.58
N ILE A 256 4.36 -24.28 19.23
CA ILE A 256 3.87 -23.37 20.29
C ILE A 256 4.92 -23.23 21.41
N LYS A 257 5.49 -24.35 21.87
CA LYS A 257 6.54 -24.30 22.89
C LYS A 257 7.78 -23.55 22.41
N THR A 258 8.17 -23.76 21.14
CA THR A 258 9.35 -23.13 20.52
C THR A 258 9.16 -21.63 20.39
N GLN A 259 8.01 -21.18 19.88
CA GLN A 259 7.73 -19.76 19.67
C GLN A 259 7.45 -19.02 20.98
N ASN A 260 6.76 -19.65 21.95
CA ASN A 260 6.58 -19.06 23.29
C ASN A 260 7.92 -18.80 23.98
N ALA A 261 8.93 -19.67 23.80
CA ALA A 261 10.28 -19.47 24.34
C ALA A 261 11.00 -18.24 23.72
N ARG A 262 10.52 -17.74 22.58
CA ARG A 262 10.97 -16.50 21.93
C ARG A 262 10.11 -15.28 22.27
N GLY A 263 9.09 -15.43 23.11
CA GLY A 263 8.12 -14.36 23.40
C GLY A 263 7.03 -14.18 22.33
N LEU A 264 6.87 -15.15 21.42
CA LEU A 264 5.84 -15.11 20.39
C LEU A 264 4.70 -16.07 20.77
N HIS A 265 3.47 -15.55 20.80
CA HIS A 265 2.29 -16.31 21.19
C HIS A 265 1.35 -16.52 20.01
N PRO A 266 0.59 -17.63 19.95
CA PRO A 266 -0.47 -17.78 18.97
C PRO A 266 -1.42 -16.57 19.02
N ILE A 267 -1.75 -16.01 17.86
CA ILE A 267 -2.74 -14.92 17.70
C ILE A 267 -3.86 -15.30 16.71
N SER A 268 -3.62 -16.30 15.86
CA SER A 268 -4.61 -16.93 14.98
C SER A 268 -4.28 -18.42 14.87
N LEU A 269 -5.29 -19.28 15.04
CA LEU A 269 -5.15 -20.74 14.96
C LEU A 269 -6.38 -21.34 14.27
N HIS A 270 -6.16 -22.02 13.16
CA HIS A 270 -7.19 -22.69 12.38
C HIS A 270 -6.83 -24.15 12.15
N GLY A 271 -7.81 -25.03 12.31
CA GLY A 271 -7.69 -26.45 12.00
C GLY A 271 -8.54 -26.82 10.79
N GLY A 272 -8.16 -27.86 10.08
CA GLY A 272 -8.96 -28.54 9.06
C GLY A 272 -8.92 -30.05 9.27
N VAL A 273 -10.07 -30.72 9.10
CA VAL A 273 -10.27 -32.17 9.32
C VAL A 273 -10.03 -32.61 10.77
N SER A 274 -10.76 -33.64 11.24
CA SER A 274 -10.58 -34.22 12.57
C SER A 274 -9.78 -35.53 12.53
N GLY A 275 -9.23 -35.95 13.69
CA GLY A 275 -8.49 -37.20 13.82
C GLY A 275 -7.02 -37.11 13.34
N ALA A 276 -6.50 -38.19 12.77
CA ALA A 276 -5.09 -38.28 12.36
C ALA A 276 -4.73 -37.37 11.17
N ASP A 277 -5.73 -36.99 10.37
CA ASP A 277 -5.57 -36.12 9.22
C ASP A 277 -5.67 -34.64 9.57
N ALA A 278 -5.93 -34.29 10.83
CA ALA A 278 -6.03 -32.91 11.27
C ALA A 278 -4.75 -32.12 10.90
N ARG A 279 -4.94 -30.96 10.26
CA ARG A 279 -3.87 -30.03 9.91
C ARG A 279 -4.18 -28.64 10.45
N PHE A 280 -3.15 -27.97 10.94
CA PHE A 280 -3.27 -26.66 11.58
C PHE A 280 -2.45 -25.61 10.84
N ALA A 281 -3.03 -24.42 10.74
CA ALA A 281 -2.32 -23.20 10.43
C ALA A 281 -2.37 -22.25 11.64
N VAL A 282 -1.24 -21.66 11.96
CA VAL A 282 -1.04 -20.82 13.14
C VAL A 282 -0.18 -19.62 12.81
N ILE A 283 -0.54 -18.47 13.37
CA ILE A 283 0.26 -17.24 13.34
C ILE A 283 0.64 -16.92 14.77
N PHE A 284 1.94 -16.72 15.01
CA PHE A 284 2.53 -16.28 16.26
C PHE A 284 2.98 -14.83 16.13
N ALA A 285 2.84 -14.03 17.19
CA ALA A 285 3.35 -12.66 17.24
C ALA A 285 3.70 -12.24 18.68
N GLU A 286 4.43 -11.13 18.83
CA GLU A 286 4.70 -10.50 20.14
C GLU A 286 3.42 -9.94 20.77
N THR A 287 2.48 -9.42 19.96
CA THR A 287 1.17 -8.92 20.41
C THR A 287 0.05 -9.34 19.45
N ASP A 288 -1.15 -9.59 19.97
CA ASP A 288 -2.34 -9.84 19.16
C ASP A 288 -3.05 -8.54 18.74
N VAL A 289 -2.81 -7.45 19.47
CA VAL A 289 -3.34 -6.12 19.16
C VAL A 289 -2.33 -5.39 18.29
N PRO A 290 -2.70 -4.98 17.07
CA PRO A 290 -1.80 -4.21 16.23
C PRO A 290 -1.38 -2.88 16.86
N GLU A 291 -0.14 -2.45 16.60
CA GLU A 291 0.35 -1.17 17.06
C GLU A 291 -0.47 -0.01 16.47
N ALA A 292 -0.76 0.99 17.30
CA ALA A 292 -1.44 2.19 16.84
C ALA A 292 -0.49 3.08 16.03
N ARG A 293 -0.97 3.55 14.88
CA ARG A 293 -0.27 4.55 14.06
C ARG A 293 -0.15 5.89 14.81
N LYS A 294 1.03 6.48 14.79
CA LYS A 294 1.36 7.79 15.38
C LYS A 294 1.46 8.85 14.29
N TRP A 295 0.99 10.06 14.60
CA TRP A 295 1.13 11.21 13.72
C TRP A 295 2.45 11.92 13.96
N SER A 296 3.15 12.29 12.89
CA SER A 296 4.33 13.14 12.89
C SER A 296 4.27 14.10 11.70
N ALA A 297 4.77 15.32 11.91
CA ALA A 297 4.87 16.33 10.88
C ALA A 297 6.21 17.08 10.99
N THR A 298 6.91 17.27 9.87
CA THR A 298 8.25 17.86 9.79
C THR A 298 8.33 18.91 8.68
N GLY A 299 9.41 19.69 8.66
CA GLY A 299 9.59 20.83 7.74
C GLY A 299 9.12 22.16 8.31
N SER A 300 9.04 23.20 7.48
CA SER A 300 8.78 24.57 7.91
C SER A 300 7.92 25.35 6.92
N ILE A 301 7.21 26.35 7.43
CA ILE A 301 6.45 27.34 6.65
C ILE A 301 6.98 28.72 7.01
N THR A 302 7.32 29.52 5.99
CA THR A 302 7.99 30.81 6.19
C THR A 302 7.42 31.97 5.37
N GLY A 303 6.70 31.71 4.28
CA GLY A 303 6.26 32.77 3.35
C GLY A 303 4.83 33.29 3.51
N PHE A 304 4.19 33.07 4.66
CA PHE A 304 2.89 33.65 4.96
C PHE A 304 3.00 34.69 6.08
N GLN A 305 2.08 35.67 6.09
CA GLN A 305 2.04 36.69 7.14
C GLN A 305 1.83 36.09 8.54
N ASP A 306 1.10 34.97 8.62
CA ASP A 306 0.91 34.18 9.83
C ASP A 306 1.32 32.71 9.57
N ASN A 307 2.61 32.44 9.73
CA ASN A 307 3.19 31.12 9.50
C ASN A 307 2.70 30.06 10.50
N ASP A 308 2.36 30.45 11.73
CA ASP A 308 1.88 29.53 12.77
C ASP A 308 0.46 29.06 12.45
N PHE A 309 -0.42 29.99 12.03
CA PHE A 309 -1.75 29.64 11.54
C PHE A 309 -1.67 28.78 10.28
N ALA A 310 -0.81 29.15 9.31
CA ALA A 310 -0.60 28.36 8.10
C ALA A 310 -0.18 26.92 8.41
N THR A 311 0.80 26.74 9.31
CA THR A 311 1.26 25.42 9.74
C THR A 311 0.13 24.59 10.34
N THR A 312 -0.67 25.18 11.22
CA THR A 312 -1.81 24.51 11.85
C THR A 312 -2.88 24.11 10.82
N ALA A 313 -3.15 24.96 9.83
CA ALA A 313 -4.13 24.71 8.78
C ALA A 313 -3.71 23.55 7.85
N PHE A 314 -2.46 23.54 7.38
CA PHE A 314 -1.94 22.42 6.58
C PHE A 314 -1.89 21.12 7.37
N ASP A 315 -1.33 21.15 8.58
CA ASP A 315 -1.16 19.96 9.41
C ASP A 315 -2.52 19.31 9.74
N SER A 316 -3.52 20.11 10.15
CA SER A 316 -4.86 19.59 10.48
C SER A 316 -5.62 19.04 9.27
N THR A 317 -5.49 19.71 8.12
CA THR A 317 -6.08 19.28 6.86
C THR A 317 -5.51 17.93 6.43
N MET A 318 -4.17 17.82 6.39
CA MET A 318 -3.48 16.60 5.99
C MET A 318 -3.67 15.48 7.00
N GLN A 319 -3.64 15.77 8.31
CA GLN A 319 -3.89 14.77 9.34
C GLN A 319 -5.28 14.15 9.21
N THR A 320 -6.30 14.99 9.03
CA THR A 320 -7.68 14.53 8.88
C THR A 320 -7.85 13.69 7.62
N TRP A 321 -7.31 14.17 6.50
CA TRP A 321 -7.44 13.49 5.21
C TRP A 321 -6.67 12.18 5.18
N MET A 322 -5.41 12.14 5.63
CA MET A 322 -4.56 10.94 5.63
C MET A 322 -5.14 9.84 6.52
N LYS A 323 -5.58 10.19 7.75
CA LYS A 323 -6.20 9.22 8.67
C LYS A 323 -7.48 8.62 8.12
N LYS A 324 -8.31 9.44 7.46
CA LYS A 324 -9.53 8.97 6.80
C LYS A 324 -9.21 8.03 5.65
N ASN A 325 -8.18 8.36 4.86
CA ASN A 325 -7.88 7.70 3.59
C ASN A 325 -6.82 6.60 3.66
N GLY A 326 -6.29 6.24 4.83
CA GLY A 326 -5.31 5.16 4.93
C GLY A 326 -3.88 5.54 4.53
N VAL A 327 -3.62 6.80 4.18
CA VAL A 327 -2.34 7.24 3.62
C VAL A 327 -1.30 7.44 4.71
N ARG A 328 -0.14 6.78 4.58
CA ARG A 328 0.88 6.75 5.64
C ARG A 328 1.92 7.84 5.52
N GLN A 329 2.29 8.25 4.32
CA GLN A 329 3.37 9.21 4.09
C GLN A 329 3.01 10.18 2.97
N ALA A 330 3.24 11.47 3.21
CA ALA A 330 2.93 12.52 2.24
C ALA A 330 3.87 13.73 2.40
N GLN A 331 3.99 14.53 1.34
CA GLN A 331 4.58 15.86 1.40
C GLN A 331 3.71 16.88 0.67
N ILE A 332 3.71 18.10 1.17
CA ILE A 332 3.20 19.28 0.47
C ILE A 332 4.28 20.35 0.45
N ALA A 333 4.44 21.01 -0.69
CA ALA A 333 5.34 22.14 -0.80
C ALA A 333 4.71 23.26 -1.63
N VAL A 334 5.10 24.49 -1.30
CA VAL A 334 4.68 25.72 -1.96
C VAL A 334 5.93 26.53 -2.28
N ALA A 335 6.00 27.06 -3.49
CA ALA A 335 7.04 27.94 -3.95
C ALA A 335 6.46 29.24 -4.49
N LEU A 336 7.23 30.32 -4.32
CA LEU A 336 6.97 31.64 -4.89
C LEU A 336 8.19 32.02 -5.72
N ASN A 337 7.99 32.22 -7.03
CA ASN A 337 9.05 32.55 -7.98
C ASN A 337 10.26 31.58 -7.89
N GLY A 338 9.99 30.27 -7.86
CA GLY A 338 11.01 29.23 -7.77
C GLY A 338 11.67 29.05 -6.39
N THR A 339 11.28 29.83 -5.37
CA THR A 339 11.78 29.71 -4.00
C THR A 339 10.74 29.03 -3.11
N ALA A 340 11.11 27.95 -2.41
CA ALA A 340 10.22 27.28 -1.47
C ALA A 340 9.88 28.21 -0.29
N ILE A 341 8.58 28.34 0.00
CA ILE A 341 8.04 29.14 1.11
C ILE A 341 7.27 28.32 2.14
N ALA A 342 6.95 27.07 1.80
CA ALA A 342 6.42 26.07 2.70
C ALA A 342 6.86 24.69 2.23
N GLU A 343 7.39 23.88 3.14
CA GLU A 343 7.69 22.47 2.90
C GLU A 343 7.26 21.70 4.15
N ARG A 344 6.24 20.86 4.01
CA ARG A 344 5.71 20.05 5.10
C ARG A 344 5.66 18.58 4.70
N SER A 345 6.10 17.72 5.60
CA SER A 345 6.07 16.28 5.41
C SER A 345 5.32 15.62 6.56
N TYR A 346 4.57 14.58 6.25
CA TYR A 346 3.65 13.94 7.17
C TYR A 346 3.89 12.44 7.22
N THR A 347 3.77 11.87 8.42
CA THR A 347 3.80 10.43 8.65
C THR A 347 2.69 10.05 9.60
N TRP A 348 1.83 9.12 9.17
CA TRP A 348 0.82 8.47 9.99
C TRP A 348 1.04 6.96 9.95
N ALA A 349 1.91 6.47 10.83
CA ALA A 349 2.37 5.09 10.79
C ALA A 349 2.85 4.58 12.16
N GLU A 350 3.06 3.28 12.24
CA GLU A 350 3.60 2.54 13.37
C GLU A 350 5.07 2.93 13.63
N ALA A 351 5.60 2.63 14.80
CA ALA A 351 6.87 3.20 15.27
C ALA A 351 8.10 2.74 14.47
N ASN A 352 7.99 1.61 13.77
CA ASN A 352 9.04 1.06 12.93
C ASN A 352 9.10 1.68 11.52
N ARG A 353 8.17 2.56 11.16
CA ARG A 353 8.24 3.34 9.93
C ARG A 353 8.98 4.66 10.15
N ALA A 354 9.87 4.99 9.24
CA ALA A 354 10.62 6.24 9.28
C ALA A 354 9.71 7.46 9.13
N VAL A 355 10.00 8.50 9.90
CA VAL A 355 9.39 9.83 9.75
C VAL A 355 9.97 10.52 8.51
N VAL A 356 9.09 10.90 7.59
CA VAL A 356 9.43 11.59 6.35
C VAL A 356 10.03 12.98 6.64
N GLN A 357 11.02 13.36 5.86
CA GLN A 357 11.63 14.69 5.84
C GLN A 357 11.30 15.44 4.53
N PRO A 358 11.37 16.78 4.49
CA PRO A 358 11.08 17.57 3.29
C PRO A 358 11.90 17.24 2.04
N ASP A 359 13.11 16.71 2.21
CA ASP A 359 14.04 16.32 1.15
C ASP A 359 13.92 14.85 0.73
N ASP A 360 13.11 14.05 1.43
CA ASP A 360 12.82 12.67 1.00
C ASP A 360 12.09 12.67 -0.35
N VAL A 361 12.40 11.69 -1.20
CA VAL A 361 11.84 11.59 -2.56
C VAL A 361 10.66 10.63 -2.64
N PHE A 362 9.67 10.98 -3.46
CA PHE A 362 8.51 10.16 -3.77
C PHE A 362 8.49 9.86 -5.26
N LEU A 363 8.04 8.66 -5.64
CA LEU A 363 7.73 8.34 -7.03
C LEU A 363 6.68 9.33 -7.56
N LEU A 364 7.01 10.04 -8.63
CA LEU A 364 6.20 11.16 -9.13
C LEU A 364 5.08 10.72 -10.07
N ALA A 365 5.08 9.45 -10.49
CA ALA A 365 4.19 8.98 -11.54
C ALA A 365 4.22 9.96 -12.74
N SER A 366 3.08 10.26 -13.36
CA SER A 366 3.02 11.14 -14.54
C SER A 366 3.43 12.60 -14.34
N VAL A 367 3.68 13.07 -13.11
CA VAL A 367 4.36 14.36 -12.90
C VAL A 367 5.78 14.32 -13.47
N SER A 368 6.38 13.14 -13.62
CA SER A 368 7.67 12.93 -14.33
C SER A 368 7.70 13.56 -15.74
N LYS A 369 6.56 13.68 -16.42
CA LYS A 369 6.48 14.19 -17.79
C LYS A 369 6.88 15.67 -17.89
N ILE A 370 6.80 16.46 -16.82
CA ILE A 370 7.24 17.87 -16.86
C ILE A 370 8.73 17.96 -17.21
N PHE A 371 9.54 16.98 -16.80
CA PHE A 371 10.97 16.97 -17.03
C PHE A 371 11.32 16.63 -18.48
N VAL A 372 10.64 15.66 -19.11
CA VAL A 372 10.86 15.39 -20.55
C VAL A 372 10.35 16.53 -21.42
N HIS A 373 9.24 17.18 -21.03
CA HIS A 373 8.75 18.37 -21.72
C HIS A 373 9.76 19.53 -21.67
N ALA A 374 10.36 19.78 -20.49
CA ALA A 374 11.40 20.78 -20.33
C ALA A 374 12.68 20.42 -21.10
N ALA A 375 13.08 19.15 -21.13
CA ALA A 375 14.22 18.69 -21.92
C ALA A 375 14.03 18.92 -23.42
N VAL A 376 12.85 18.59 -23.94
CA VAL A 376 12.51 18.86 -25.35
C VAL A 376 12.49 20.36 -25.62
N PHE A 377 11.90 21.16 -24.74
CA PHE A 377 11.91 22.62 -24.87
C PHE A 377 13.33 23.18 -24.92
N ASN A 378 14.23 22.71 -24.04
CA ASN A 378 15.64 23.11 -24.02
C ASN A 378 16.33 22.84 -25.37
N LEU A 379 16.09 21.67 -25.98
CA LEU A 379 16.64 21.33 -27.30
C LEU A 379 16.04 22.17 -28.44
N VAL A 380 14.75 22.49 -28.36
CA VAL A 380 14.08 23.36 -29.35
C VAL A 380 14.62 24.78 -29.28
N GLU A 381 14.77 25.34 -28.09
CA GLU A 381 15.36 26.68 -27.89
C GLU A 381 16.82 26.73 -28.36
N ALA A 382 17.57 25.64 -28.18
CA ALA A 382 18.93 25.51 -28.70
C ALA A 382 19.00 25.31 -30.23
N GLY A 383 17.86 25.17 -30.92
CA GLY A 383 17.79 24.91 -32.35
C GLY A 383 18.24 23.51 -32.77
N LEU A 384 18.34 22.58 -31.82
CA LEU A 384 18.77 21.19 -32.05
C LEU A 384 17.60 20.26 -32.43
N LEU A 385 16.37 20.67 -32.13
CA LEU A 385 15.15 19.91 -32.40
C LEU A 385 14.03 20.85 -32.85
N ASN A 386 13.06 20.33 -33.60
CA ASN A 386 11.83 21.06 -33.93
C ASN A 386 10.61 20.23 -33.51
N TYR A 387 9.54 20.89 -33.07
CA TYR A 387 8.28 20.23 -32.74
C TYR A 387 7.68 19.46 -33.92
N SER A 388 7.89 19.93 -35.15
CA SER A 388 7.43 19.27 -36.38
C SER A 388 8.34 18.14 -36.87
N THR A 389 9.48 17.88 -36.22
CA THR A 389 10.41 16.83 -36.63
C THR A 389 9.74 15.45 -36.54
N PRO A 390 9.70 14.66 -37.62
CA PRO A 390 9.24 13.28 -37.60
C PRO A 390 10.14 12.40 -36.74
N VAL A 391 9.56 11.70 -35.76
CA VAL A 391 10.30 11.01 -34.69
C VAL A 391 10.93 9.71 -35.17
N TYR A 392 10.16 8.81 -35.77
CA TYR A 392 10.70 7.51 -36.17
C TYR A 392 11.79 7.62 -37.25
N PRO A 393 11.64 8.47 -38.29
CA PRO A 393 12.72 8.75 -39.23
C PRO A 393 13.97 9.35 -38.55
N LEU A 394 13.80 10.28 -37.60
CA LEU A 394 14.92 10.85 -36.83
C LEU A 394 15.71 9.78 -36.07
N LEU A 395 15.02 8.76 -35.58
CA LEU A 395 15.60 7.64 -34.83
C LEU A 395 16.10 6.49 -35.74
N GLY A 396 15.99 6.62 -37.06
CA GLY A 396 16.44 5.61 -38.03
C GLY A 396 15.46 4.45 -38.27
N TYR A 397 14.20 4.58 -37.86
CA TYR A 397 13.15 3.60 -38.16
C TYR A 397 12.39 4.01 -39.43
N GLU A 398 12.67 3.33 -40.54
CA GLU A 398 12.16 3.73 -41.88
C GLU A 398 10.97 2.88 -42.38
N HIS A 399 10.72 1.73 -41.75
CA HIS A 399 9.76 0.73 -42.24
C HIS A 399 8.78 0.24 -41.16
N PRO A 400 7.96 1.13 -40.56
CA PRO A 400 6.88 0.70 -39.67
C PRO A 400 5.87 -0.18 -40.41
N ALA A 401 5.19 -1.07 -39.69
CA ALA A 401 4.11 -1.88 -40.26
C ALA A 401 2.94 -1.00 -40.75
N ASP A 402 2.70 0.13 -40.09
CA ASP A 402 1.78 1.18 -40.53
C ASP A 402 2.59 2.41 -40.97
N PRO A 403 2.61 2.74 -42.28
CA PRO A 403 3.39 3.86 -42.81
C PRO A 403 3.07 5.22 -42.16
N ARG A 404 1.85 5.40 -41.64
CA ARG A 404 1.44 6.64 -40.94
C ARG A 404 2.29 6.92 -39.71
N ALA A 405 2.91 5.90 -39.11
CA ALA A 405 3.80 6.10 -37.97
C ALA A 405 4.97 7.05 -38.32
N ASN A 406 5.42 7.08 -39.58
CA ASN A 406 6.47 8.00 -40.02
C ASN A 406 6.06 9.48 -39.93
N ASP A 407 4.76 9.79 -39.83
CA ASP A 407 4.23 11.16 -39.69
C ASP A 407 4.09 11.59 -38.22
N ILE A 408 4.46 10.74 -37.26
CA ILE A 408 4.45 11.09 -35.83
C ILE A 408 5.58 12.07 -35.55
N THR A 409 5.23 13.27 -35.09
CA THR A 409 6.18 14.35 -34.78
C THR A 409 6.47 14.44 -33.28
N VAL A 410 7.49 15.21 -32.91
CA VAL A 410 7.80 15.54 -31.51
C VAL A 410 6.59 16.18 -30.81
N ASP A 411 5.89 17.09 -31.48
CA ASP A 411 4.64 17.69 -30.99
C ASP A 411 3.58 16.62 -30.68
N HIS A 412 3.36 15.67 -31.60
CA HIS A 412 2.38 14.59 -31.43
C HIS A 412 2.67 13.74 -30.18
N LEU A 413 3.94 13.54 -29.83
CA LEU A 413 4.31 12.84 -28.59
C LEU A 413 3.91 13.65 -27.34
N LEU A 414 4.28 14.92 -27.31
CA LEU A 414 4.09 15.81 -26.15
C LEU A 414 2.62 16.13 -25.88
N ARG A 415 1.78 16.18 -26.93
CA ARG A 415 0.34 16.45 -26.82
C ARG A 415 -0.54 15.21 -26.82
N HIS A 416 0.04 14.02 -26.69
CA HIS A 416 -0.69 12.74 -26.66
C HIS A 416 -1.58 12.50 -27.91
N ALA A 417 -1.01 12.74 -29.10
CA ALA A 417 -1.70 12.61 -30.39
C ALA A 417 -0.92 11.74 -31.39
N SER A 418 -0.16 10.77 -30.90
CA SER A 418 0.72 9.92 -31.72
C SER A 418 0.00 8.82 -32.51
N GLY A 419 -1.31 8.66 -32.36
CA GLY A 419 -2.09 7.66 -33.09
C GLY A 419 -2.30 6.32 -32.37
N TYR A 420 -1.59 6.07 -31.26
CA TYR A 420 -1.82 4.89 -30.42
C TYR A 420 -2.83 5.20 -29.31
N ASN A 421 -3.91 4.43 -29.23
CA ASN A 421 -4.95 4.60 -28.23
C ASN A 421 -4.83 3.53 -27.15
N ARG A 422 -4.47 3.95 -25.93
CA ARG A 422 -4.27 3.02 -24.81
C ARG A 422 -5.52 2.26 -24.38
N ASP A 423 -6.71 2.82 -24.64
CA ASP A 423 -8.00 2.21 -24.27
C ASP A 423 -8.50 1.22 -25.34
N LYS A 424 -7.86 1.21 -26.52
CA LYS A 424 -8.14 0.25 -27.61
C LYS A 424 -7.06 -0.83 -27.72
N SER A 425 -5.79 -0.40 -27.77
CA SER A 425 -4.63 -1.25 -28.07
C SER A 425 -3.78 -1.57 -26.85
N GLY A 426 -4.15 -1.08 -25.67
CA GLY A 426 -3.38 -1.21 -24.43
C GLY A 426 -2.28 -0.16 -24.28
N ASP A 427 -1.83 0.04 -23.04
CA ASP A 427 -0.71 0.93 -22.73
C ASP A 427 0.59 0.13 -22.66
N VAL A 428 1.37 0.16 -23.75
CA VAL A 428 2.61 -0.63 -23.87
C VAL A 428 3.62 -0.33 -22.75
N ALA A 429 3.55 0.83 -22.10
CA ALA A 429 4.41 1.19 -20.97
C ALA A 429 4.25 0.29 -19.73
N PHE A 430 3.21 -0.56 -19.68
CA PHE A 430 2.97 -1.54 -18.63
C PHE A 430 2.96 -2.99 -19.16
N MET A 431 3.50 -3.21 -20.37
CA MET A 431 3.46 -4.50 -21.06
C MET A 431 4.86 -5.10 -21.29
N PHE A 432 5.84 -4.79 -20.42
CA PHE A 432 7.23 -5.21 -20.63
C PHE A 432 7.39 -6.73 -20.67
N ARG A 433 6.62 -7.44 -19.85
CA ARG A 433 6.62 -8.90 -19.84
C ARG A 433 6.06 -9.46 -21.14
N GLU A 434 4.92 -8.96 -21.60
CA GLU A 434 4.27 -9.36 -22.85
C GLU A 434 5.18 -9.10 -24.05
N VAL A 435 5.85 -7.95 -24.09
CA VAL A 435 6.81 -7.61 -25.15
C VAL A 435 8.01 -8.55 -25.10
N SER A 436 8.52 -8.88 -23.91
CA SER A 436 9.59 -9.88 -23.76
C SER A 436 9.18 -11.25 -24.31
N PHE A 437 7.97 -11.74 -24.00
CA PHE A 437 7.47 -13.00 -24.57
C PHE A 437 7.28 -12.92 -26.08
N ALA A 438 6.75 -11.81 -26.59
CA ALA A 438 6.50 -11.64 -28.02
C ALA A 438 7.78 -11.61 -28.86
N LEU A 439 8.85 -10.96 -28.36
CA LEU A 439 10.09 -10.77 -29.12
C LEU A 439 11.17 -11.81 -28.78
N PHE A 440 11.20 -12.30 -27.54
CA PHE A 440 12.30 -13.11 -27.00
C PHE A 440 11.82 -14.37 -26.27
N ASN A 441 10.53 -14.71 -26.32
CA ASN A 441 9.97 -15.85 -25.60
C ASN A 441 10.31 -15.84 -24.10
N GLY A 442 10.39 -14.65 -23.49
CA GLY A 442 10.61 -14.48 -22.05
C GLY A 442 12.07 -14.59 -21.60
N THR A 443 13.03 -14.84 -22.49
CA THR A 443 14.42 -15.15 -22.09
C THR A 443 15.22 -13.97 -21.54
N ARG A 444 14.69 -12.74 -21.64
CA ARG A 444 15.28 -11.52 -21.06
C ARG A 444 14.25 -10.43 -20.85
N ALA A 445 14.51 -9.48 -19.97
CA ALA A 445 13.74 -8.25 -19.85
C ALA A 445 13.70 -7.47 -21.17
N ALA A 446 12.56 -6.81 -21.45
CA ALA A 446 12.43 -5.86 -22.55
C ALA A 446 13.02 -4.49 -22.16
N THR A 447 13.66 -3.82 -23.11
CA THR A 447 14.18 -2.45 -22.98
C THR A 447 13.25 -1.47 -23.68
N LEU A 448 13.38 -0.16 -23.44
CA LEU A 448 12.63 0.87 -24.17
C LEU A 448 12.77 0.72 -25.69
N ARG A 449 13.94 0.32 -26.17
CA ARG A 449 14.15 0.05 -27.60
C ARG A 449 13.30 -1.12 -28.09
N ASP A 450 13.23 -2.21 -27.32
CA ASP A 450 12.37 -3.35 -27.66
C ASP A 450 10.89 -2.94 -27.67
N MET A 451 10.48 -2.05 -26.75
CA MET A 451 9.11 -1.49 -26.73
C MET A 451 8.83 -0.69 -28.00
N ILE A 452 9.78 0.12 -28.47
CA ILE A 452 9.68 0.89 -29.71
C ILE A 452 9.54 -0.03 -30.92
N GLU A 453 10.42 -1.02 -31.03
CA GLU A 453 10.43 -1.99 -32.12
C GLU A 453 9.13 -2.81 -32.14
N TYR A 454 8.64 -3.24 -30.97
CA TYR A 454 7.35 -3.89 -30.83
C TYR A 454 6.19 -2.99 -31.27
N GLN A 455 6.16 -1.72 -30.84
CA GLN A 455 5.08 -0.79 -31.16
C GLN A 455 5.02 -0.44 -32.65
N LEU A 456 6.16 -0.42 -33.35
CA LEU A 456 6.25 -0.23 -34.80
C LEU A 456 5.66 -1.40 -35.61
N THR A 457 5.46 -2.57 -34.99
CA THR A 457 4.74 -3.71 -35.60
C THR A 457 3.22 -3.56 -35.55
N LYS A 458 2.70 -2.57 -34.80
CA LYS A 458 1.27 -2.35 -34.59
C LYS A 458 0.71 -1.28 -35.52
N THR A 459 -0.57 -1.39 -35.83
CA THR A 459 -1.33 -0.38 -36.59
C THR A 459 -1.73 0.78 -35.67
N LEU A 460 -1.76 2.01 -36.20
CA LEU A 460 -2.27 3.16 -35.46
C LEU A 460 -3.80 3.10 -35.35
N ASP A 461 -4.33 3.46 -34.18
CA ASP A 461 -5.76 3.53 -33.89
C ASP A 461 -6.44 4.77 -34.52
N PHE A 462 -5.65 5.81 -34.82
CA PHE A 462 -6.06 7.03 -35.50
C PHE A 462 -4.86 7.69 -36.19
N ASP A 463 -5.12 8.61 -37.12
CA ASP A 463 -4.05 9.32 -37.84
C ASP A 463 -3.27 10.25 -36.88
N PRO A 464 -1.93 10.32 -36.96
CA PRO A 464 -1.15 11.20 -36.10
C PRO A 464 -1.67 12.63 -36.14
N GLY A 465 -1.94 13.16 -34.95
CA GLY A 465 -2.36 14.53 -34.75
C GLY A 465 -3.85 14.82 -34.90
N THR A 466 -4.67 13.87 -35.38
CA THR A 466 -6.11 14.10 -35.60
C THR A 466 -6.99 13.83 -34.38
N ASP A 467 -6.47 13.14 -33.37
CA ASP A 467 -7.20 12.81 -32.13
C ASP A 467 -6.25 12.86 -30.92
N TYR A 468 -6.81 12.71 -29.72
CA TYR A 468 -6.11 12.68 -28.44
C TYR A 468 -6.31 11.34 -27.73
N SER A 469 -5.21 10.71 -27.31
CA SER A 469 -5.24 9.60 -26.36
C SER A 469 -4.00 9.66 -25.48
N TYR A 470 -4.21 9.79 -24.16
CA TYR A 470 -3.14 9.87 -23.18
C TYR A 470 -2.11 8.77 -23.41
N SER A 471 -0.82 9.12 -23.51
CA SER A 471 0.22 8.16 -23.91
C SER A 471 1.46 8.29 -23.04
N ASN A 472 1.70 7.25 -22.23
CA ASN A 472 2.96 7.09 -21.52
C ASN A 472 4.10 6.77 -22.50
N TYR A 473 3.83 5.88 -23.45
CA TYR A 473 4.76 5.54 -24.53
C TYR A 473 5.25 6.77 -25.29
N GLY A 474 4.38 7.71 -25.65
CA GLY A 474 4.78 8.93 -26.36
C GLY A 474 5.85 9.72 -25.59
N THR A 475 5.70 9.86 -24.27
CA THR A 475 6.68 10.55 -23.43
C THR A 475 7.95 9.73 -23.16
N MET A 476 7.85 8.39 -23.14
CA MET A 476 9.03 7.52 -23.11
C MET A 476 9.84 7.68 -24.40
N LEU A 477 9.19 7.65 -25.55
CA LEU A 477 9.81 7.87 -26.85
C LEU A 477 10.45 9.28 -26.94
N ALA A 478 9.80 10.30 -26.38
CA ALA A 478 10.38 11.65 -26.31
C ALA A 478 11.70 11.68 -25.49
N SER A 479 11.80 10.91 -24.40
CA SER A 479 13.05 10.81 -23.64
C SER A 479 14.17 10.08 -24.41
N TYR A 480 13.79 9.12 -25.26
CA TYR A 480 14.72 8.47 -26.19
C TYR A 480 15.18 9.44 -27.28
N VAL A 481 14.30 10.30 -27.80
CA VAL A 481 14.67 11.38 -28.75
C VAL A 481 15.70 12.32 -28.14
N VAL A 482 15.52 12.75 -26.88
CA VAL A 482 16.51 13.58 -26.17
C VAL A 482 17.88 12.89 -26.15
N SER A 483 17.92 11.61 -25.80
CA SER A 483 19.17 10.85 -25.75
C SER A 483 19.82 10.69 -27.13
N ASN A 484 19.02 10.44 -28.16
CA ASN A 484 19.48 10.25 -29.53
C ASN A 484 20.05 11.53 -30.15
N VAL A 485 19.36 12.67 -29.96
CA VAL A 485 19.79 13.97 -30.52
C VAL A 485 21.07 14.48 -29.86
N THR A 486 21.26 14.19 -28.56
CA THR A 486 22.37 14.73 -27.78
C THR A 486 23.55 13.77 -27.67
N GLY A 487 23.34 12.46 -27.83
CA GLY A 487 24.32 11.42 -27.52
C GLY A 487 24.56 11.22 -26.02
N VAL A 488 23.74 11.84 -25.16
CA VAL A 488 23.87 11.81 -23.70
C VAL A 488 22.68 11.04 -23.09
N PRO A 489 22.87 10.19 -22.07
CA PRO A 489 21.74 9.53 -21.41
C PRO A 489 20.72 10.54 -20.87
N TYR A 490 19.42 10.24 -21.03
CA TYR A 490 18.33 11.15 -20.65
C TYR A 490 18.44 11.73 -19.23
N LEU A 491 18.76 10.90 -18.23
CA LEU A 491 18.88 11.36 -16.84
C LEU A 491 20.08 12.29 -16.63
N ASP A 492 21.19 12.05 -17.33
CA ASP A 492 22.35 12.95 -17.32
C ASP A 492 22.02 14.27 -17.99
N PHE A 493 21.30 14.24 -19.13
CA PHE A 493 20.85 15.45 -19.81
C PHE A 493 19.96 16.30 -18.90
N LEU A 494 19.01 15.69 -18.18
CA LEU A 494 18.17 16.39 -17.21
C LEU A 494 19.02 17.08 -16.14
N ARG A 495 19.91 16.33 -15.48
CA ARG A 495 20.78 16.85 -14.41
C ARG A 495 21.58 18.05 -14.87
N ASP A 496 22.17 17.95 -16.07
CA ASP A 496 23.16 18.93 -16.53
C ASP A 496 22.52 20.16 -17.20
N ASN A 497 21.27 20.06 -17.70
CA ASN A 497 20.67 21.11 -18.54
C ASN A 497 19.29 21.59 -18.08
N VAL A 498 18.58 20.86 -17.23
CA VAL A 498 17.15 21.11 -16.93
C VAL A 498 16.88 21.29 -15.43
N LEU A 499 17.52 20.49 -14.57
CA LEU A 499 17.13 20.40 -13.16
C LEU A 499 17.63 21.56 -12.28
N ASP A 500 18.64 22.30 -12.72
CA ASP A 500 19.22 23.43 -11.95
C ASP A 500 19.55 23.05 -10.49
N GLY A 501 20.19 21.89 -10.30
CA GLY A 501 20.57 21.38 -8.98
C GLY A 501 19.43 20.80 -8.13
N LEU A 502 18.20 20.74 -8.65
CA LEU A 502 17.10 20.06 -7.98
C LEU A 502 17.32 18.54 -7.96
N ASP A 503 16.98 17.95 -6.82
CA ASP A 503 17.10 16.51 -6.63
C ASP A 503 15.92 15.77 -7.26
N VAL A 504 16.16 15.26 -8.47
CA VAL A 504 15.24 14.42 -9.23
C VAL A 504 16.01 13.21 -9.72
N ARG A 505 15.54 12.02 -9.36
CA ARG A 505 16.25 10.75 -9.59
C ARG A 505 15.33 9.76 -10.30
N LEU A 506 15.91 8.69 -10.82
CA LEU A 506 15.14 7.53 -11.21
C LEU A 506 14.68 6.76 -9.97
N TYR A 507 13.42 6.33 -9.95
CA TYR A 507 12.95 5.30 -9.04
C TYR A 507 13.24 3.93 -9.65
N GLU A 508 14.14 3.15 -9.07
CA GLU A 508 14.54 1.84 -9.62
C GLU A 508 13.42 0.78 -9.48
N THR A 509 13.40 -0.24 -10.33
CA THR A 509 12.35 -1.28 -10.28
C THR A 509 12.53 -2.19 -9.07
N ALA A 510 13.76 -2.60 -8.77
CA ALA A 510 14.01 -3.67 -7.81
C ALA A 510 13.73 -3.23 -6.36
N ALA A 511 12.86 -3.98 -5.66
CA ALA A 511 12.49 -3.70 -4.27
C ALA A 511 13.69 -3.58 -3.31
N ALA A 512 14.77 -4.33 -3.55
CA ALA A 512 15.99 -4.29 -2.75
C ALA A 512 16.70 -2.93 -2.78
N LYS A 513 16.51 -2.11 -3.83
CA LYS A 513 17.05 -0.74 -3.91
C LYS A 513 16.37 0.22 -2.96
N HIS A 514 15.20 -0.16 -2.45
CA HIS A 514 14.35 0.65 -1.57
C HIS A 514 14.27 0.09 -0.15
N ALA A 515 15.15 -0.84 0.24
CA ALA A 515 15.14 -1.43 1.58
C ALA A 515 15.40 -0.38 2.68
N ASP A 516 16.29 0.58 2.40
CA ASP A 516 16.71 1.63 3.32
C ASP A 516 15.95 2.96 3.13
N ASP A 517 15.06 3.03 2.13
CA ASP A 517 14.26 4.23 1.88
C ASP A 517 13.33 4.52 3.06
N ARG A 518 13.31 5.80 3.47
CA ARG A 518 12.37 6.33 4.47
C ARG A 518 10.93 6.28 3.96
N VAL A 519 10.74 6.69 2.71
CA VAL A 519 9.44 6.66 2.02
C VAL A 519 9.24 5.26 1.44
N VAL A 520 8.09 4.66 1.73
CA VAL A 520 7.73 3.35 1.19
C VAL A 520 6.53 3.50 0.28
N GLN A 521 6.69 3.24 -1.02
CA GLN A 521 5.57 3.22 -1.97
C GLN A 521 4.71 1.98 -1.72
N GLU A 522 3.44 2.16 -1.39
CA GLU A 522 2.55 1.12 -0.88
C GLU A 522 1.43 0.74 -1.84
N SER A 523 1.25 -0.56 -2.04
CA SER A 523 0.10 -1.11 -2.75
C SER A 523 -0.26 -2.49 -2.22
N ARG A 524 -1.54 -2.84 -2.25
CA ARG A 524 -2.04 -4.20 -2.04
C ARG A 524 -1.69 -5.14 -3.19
N TYR A 525 -1.40 -4.60 -4.37
CA TYR A 525 -1.23 -5.34 -5.61
C TYR A 525 0.17 -5.94 -5.76
N THR A 526 0.21 -7.19 -6.23
CA THR A 526 1.40 -7.88 -6.74
C THR A 526 1.11 -8.37 -8.16
N GLY A 527 2.16 -8.48 -8.97
CA GLY A 527 2.04 -8.96 -10.34
C GLY A 527 3.35 -9.58 -10.83
N TYR A 528 3.32 -10.21 -12.01
CA TYR A 528 4.48 -10.92 -12.53
C TYR A 528 5.64 -9.98 -12.82
N ASP A 529 6.82 -10.39 -12.38
CA ASP A 529 8.07 -9.64 -12.55
C ASP A 529 8.43 -9.49 -14.03
N PRO A 530 8.47 -8.25 -14.58
CA PRO A 530 8.88 -8.03 -15.96
C PRO A 530 10.40 -8.06 -16.15
N VAL A 531 11.19 -7.99 -15.06
CA VAL A 531 12.66 -8.05 -15.10
C VAL A 531 13.14 -9.49 -15.26
N ASP A 532 12.40 -10.46 -14.72
CA ASP A 532 12.63 -11.89 -14.90
C ASP A 532 11.35 -12.60 -15.41
N PRO A 533 10.99 -12.41 -16.70
CA PRO A 533 9.69 -12.80 -17.26
C PRO A 533 9.34 -14.29 -17.12
N ASP A 534 10.34 -15.15 -17.31
CA ASP A 534 10.19 -16.61 -17.36
C ASP A 534 10.29 -17.29 -15.98
N ALA A 535 10.61 -16.53 -14.93
CA ALA A 535 10.59 -17.05 -13.56
C ALA A 535 9.17 -17.18 -12.99
N TYR A 536 8.16 -16.58 -13.62
CA TYR A 536 6.76 -16.54 -13.16
C TYR A 536 6.61 -16.10 -11.70
N ARG A 537 7.59 -15.35 -11.17
CA ARG A 537 7.55 -14.80 -9.82
C ARG A 537 6.69 -13.55 -9.80
N LYS A 538 5.90 -13.39 -8.73
CA LYS A 538 5.22 -12.12 -8.44
C LYS A 538 6.05 -11.23 -7.52
N VAL A 539 6.02 -9.93 -7.81
CA VAL A 539 6.67 -8.87 -7.04
C VAL A 539 5.66 -7.76 -6.71
N PRO A 540 5.93 -6.89 -5.70
CA PRO A 540 5.04 -5.78 -5.39
C PRO A 540 4.83 -4.85 -6.58
N GLY A 541 3.61 -4.34 -6.73
CA GLY A 541 3.22 -3.45 -7.83
C GLY A 541 4.19 -2.30 -8.12
N PRO A 542 4.59 -1.49 -7.11
CA PRO A 542 5.50 -0.36 -7.32
C PRO A 542 6.90 -0.78 -7.79
N HIS A 543 7.26 -2.05 -7.57
CA HIS A 543 8.56 -2.66 -7.86
C HIS A 543 8.50 -3.58 -9.09
N GLY A 544 7.68 -3.22 -10.07
CA GLY A 544 7.55 -3.91 -11.36
C GLY A 544 6.33 -4.81 -11.47
N GLY A 545 5.63 -5.10 -10.36
CA GLY A 545 4.42 -5.91 -10.41
C GLY A 545 3.30 -5.28 -11.24
N ASP A 546 3.35 -3.97 -11.48
CA ASP A 546 2.47 -3.23 -12.40
C ASP A 546 2.79 -3.43 -13.89
N GLY A 547 3.78 -4.25 -14.22
CA GLY A 547 4.18 -4.59 -15.59
C GLY A 547 5.16 -3.61 -16.22
N ALA A 548 5.59 -2.56 -15.50
CA ALA A 548 6.56 -1.59 -15.96
C ALA A 548 7.97 -1.85 -15.41
N ILE A 549 8.99 -1.70 -16.26
CA ILE A 549 10.39 -1.56 -15.81
C ILE A 549 10.68 -0.07 -15.69
N LYS A 550 10.89 0.40 -14.47
CA LYS A 550 10.96 1.82 -14.12
C LYS A 550 12.12 2.53 -14.82
N GLU A 551 13.27 1.89 -14.95
CA GLU A 551 14.45 2.32 -15.68
C GLU A 551 14.12 2.74 -17.12
N GLU A 552 13.24 1.99 -17.78
CA GLU A 552 12.84 2.19 -19.18
C GLU A 552 11.67 3.18 -19.33
N CYS A 553 11.10 3.64 -18.22
CA CYS A 553 9.91 4.49 -18.14
C CYS A 553 10.20 5.90 -17.57
N ALA A 554 11.47 6.31 -17.49
CA ALA A 554 11.90 7.58 -16.90
C ALA A 554 11.16 8.81 -17.48
N GLY A 555 11.07 8.94 -18.81
CA GLY A 555 10.34 10.04 -19.45
C GLY A 555 8.81 9.99 -19.25
N GLY A 556 8.29 8.83 -18.82
CA GLY A 556 6.86 8.59 -18.63
C GLY A 556 6.40 8.88 -17.20
N PHE A 557 6.87 8.09 -16.24
CA PHE A 557 6.30 8.11 -14.90
C PHE A 557 7.24 7.64 -13.77
N SER A 558 8.52 7.38 -14.06
CA SER A 558 9.42 6.70 -13.12
C SER A 558 10.43 7.60 -12.42
N LEU A 559 10.30 8.92 -12.53
CA LEU A 559 11.15 9.82 -11.75
C LEU A 559 10.63 9.94 -10.32
N ALA A 560 11.55 10.21 -9.39
CA ALA A 560 11.29 10.49 -8.00
C ALA A 560 11.89 11.83 -7.58
N ALA A 561 11.15 12.61 -6.79
CA ALA A 561 11.62 13.86 -6.20
C ALA A 561 10.78 14.19 -4.96
N SER A 562 11.23 15.15 -4.16
CA SER A 562 10.39 15.74 -3.12
C SER A 562 9.34 16.68 -3.71
N ALA A 563 8.25 16.91 -3.00
CA ALA A 563 7.28 17.94 -3.37
C ALA A 563 7.95 19.32 -3.52
N GLY A 564 8.94 19.64 -2.67
CA GLY A 564 9.71 20.88 -2.73
C GLY A 564 10.51 21.04 -4.02
N SER A 565 11.12 19.97 -4.52
CA SER A 565 11.79 19.99 -5.85
C SER A 565 10.79 20.24 -6.97
N VAL A 566 9.63 19.58 -6.95
CA VAL A 566 8.59 19.77 -7.98
C VAL A 566 8.03 21.19 -7.97
N ALA A 567 7.67 21.73 -6.81
CA ALA A 567 7.10 23.07 -6.69
C ALA A 567 8.09 24.16 -7.16
N ARG A 568 9.38 24.02 -6.85
CA ARG A 568 10.43 24.92 -7.35
C ARG A 568 10.62 24.80 -8.85
N PHE A 569 10.64 23.57 -9.38
CA PHE A 569 10.83 23.31 -10.81
C PHE A 569 9.77 24.00 -11.67
N ILE A 570 8.49 23.86 -11.31
CA ILE A 570 7.38 24.47 -12.07
C ILE A 570 7.31 25.99 -11.91
N GLY A 571 8.06 26.58 -10.96
CA GLY A 571 8.19 28.03 -10.83
C GLY A 571 8.95 28.68 -11.98
N SER A 572 9.70 27.91 -12.77
CA SER A 572 10.38 28.38 -13.98
C SER A 572 10.02 27.58 -15.24
N HIS A 573 9.43 26.39 -15.10
CA HIS A 573 9.09 25.50 -16.21
C HIS A 573 7.59 25.22 -16.30
N ALA A 574 7.13 24.88 -17.50
CA ALA A 574 5.73 24.53 -17.72
C ALA A 574 5.34 23.25 -16.97
N VAL A 575 4.31 23.34 -16.10
CA VAL A 575 3.69 22.15 -15.47
C VAL A 575 2.85 21.34 -16.46
N ALA A 576 2.31 22.00 -17.49
CA ALA A 576 1.69 21.38 -18.65
C ALA A 576 2.12 22.07 -19.94
N GLY A 577 2.32 21.30 -21.01
CA GLY A 577 2.94 21.81 -22.24
C GLY A 577 4.46 21.95 -22.10
N THR A 578 5.06 22.83 -22.90
CA THR A 578 6.50 23.11 -22.95
C THR A 578 6.74 24.60 -22.76
N GLY A 579 7.94 24.97 -22.31
CA GLY A 579 8.31 26.37 -22.12
C GLY A 579 8.50 26.74 -20.66
N GLY A 580 8.42 28.05 -20.40
CA GLY A 580 8.50 28.60 -19.05
C GLY A 580 7.26 28.31 -18.20
N ARG A 581 7.24 28.86 -16.98
CA ARG A 581 6.12 28.76 -16.01
C ARG A 581 4.74 28.93 -16.68
N ALA A 582 3.89 27.92 -16.51
CA ALA A 582 2.55 27.86 -17.12
C ALA A 582 1.45 28.09 -16.07
N VAL A 583 1.04 29.35 -15.90
CA VAL A 583 0.01 29.74 -14.91
C VAL A 583 -1.36 29.16 -15.29
N TYR A 584 -2.15 28.76 -14.29
CA TYR A 584 -3.45 28.08 -14.41
C TYR A 584 -3.38 26.67 -14.99
N ALA A 585 -2.19 26.08 -15.00
CA ALA A 585 -1.99 24.71 -15.43
C ALA A 585 -1.65 23.81 -14.24
N GLU A 586 -1.88 22.52 -14.44
CA GLU A 586 -1.62 21.49 -13.45
C GLU A 586 -1.23 20.18 -14.12
N ARG A 587 -0.67 19.28 -13.32
CA ARG A 587 -0.39 17.92 -13.73
C ARG A 587 -0.67 16.95 -12.59
N ASP A 588 -1.35 15.89 -12.96
CA ASP A 588 -1.71 14.79 -12.07
C ASP A 588 -0.91 13.54 -12.44
N GLY A 589 -0.33 12.91 -11.42
CA GLY A 589 0.47 11.71 -11.52
C GLY A 589 -0.13 10.59 -10.68
N THR A 590 -0.42 9.45 -11.31
CA THR A 590 -0.83 8.25 -10.58
C THR A 590 -0.25 6.98 -11.20
N VAL A 591 0.30 6.11 -10.36
CA VAL A 591 0.77 4.76 -10.69
C VAL A 591 0.63 3.90 -9.45
N VAL A 592 0.72 2.57 -9.59
CA VAL A 592 0.65 1.68 -8.43
C VAL A 592 1.71 2.09 -7.40
N GLY A 593 1.27 2.34 -6.17
CA GLY A 593 2.13 2.81 -5.08
C GLY A 593 2.37 4.30 -4.98
N ALA A 594 1.89 5.15 -5.90
CA ALA A 594 2.17 6.57 -5.80
C ALA A 594 1.08 7.48 -6.38
N ARG A 595 0.94 8.66 -5.75
CA ARG A 595 0.19 9.79 -6.27
C ARG A 595 1.05 11.04 -6.17
N ALA A 596 1.06 11.86 -7.22
CA ALA A 596 1.70 13.17 -7.19
C ALA A 596 0.82 14.20 -7.92
N PHE A 597 0.91 15.44 -7.49
CA PHE A 597 0.20 16.55 -8.09
C PHE A 597 1.09 17.78 -8.10
N ALA A 598 0.99 18.58 -9.15
CA ALA A 598 1.71 19.83 -9.31
C ALA A 598 0.78 20.85 -9.96
N SER A 599 0.74 22.08 -9.44
CA SER A 599 -0.14 23.13 -9.96
C SER A 599 0.55 24.50 -9.86
N SER A 600 0.44 25.25 -10.94
CA SER A 600 0.93 26.62 -11.04
C SER A 600 -0.26 27.57 -11.03
N ARG A 601 -0.40 28.34 -9.95
CA ARG A 601 -1.45 29.34 -9.75
C ARG A 601 -0.89 30.75 -10.00
N PRO A 602 -1.72 31.79 -10.11
CA PRO A 602 -1.23 33.16 -10.30
C PRO A 602 -0.35 33.66 -9.15
N ASP A 603 -0.63 33.20 -7.95
CA ASP A 603 -0.02 33.59 -6.68
C ASP A 603 1.17 32.70 -6.29
N VAL A 604 1.05 31.38 -6.47
CA VAL A 604 2.07 30.41 -6.04
C VAL A 604 2.16 29.21 -6.97
N ASP A 605 3.24 28.45 -6.82
CA ASP A 605 3.41 27.12 -7.37
C ASP A 605 3.38 26.10 -6.23
N TRP A 606 2.72 24.97 -6.39
CA TRP A 606 2.67 23.97 -5.32
C TRP A 606 2.63 22.55 -5.83
N ALA A 607 3.05 21.63 -4.97
CA ALA A 607 3.07 20.20 -5.25
C ALA A 607 2.68 19.38 -4.02
N LEU A 608 2.16 18.18 -4.29
CA LEU A 608 1.75 17.19 -3.31
C LEU A 608 2.26 15.82 -3.77
N THR A 609 2.84 15.04 -2.87
CA THR A 609 3.23 13.64 -3.11
C THR A 609 2.67 12.75 -2.01
N LEU A 610 2.13 11.59 -2.39
CA LEU A 610 1.60 10.56 -1.49
C LEU A 610 2.26 9.22 -1.82
N ASN A 611 2.52 8.43 -0.78
CA ASN A 611 3.16 7.11 -0.91
C ASN A 611 2.20 5.99 -1.35
N THR A 612 0.98 6.32 -1.76
CA THR A 612 0.01 5.36 -2.29
C THR A 612 -1.08 6.09 -3.08
N ARG A 613 -1.76 5.35 -3.95
CA ARG A 613 -3.01 5.76 -4.61
C ARG A 613 -4.23 4.96 -4.12
N GLU A 614 -4.05 4.11 -3.12
CA GLU A 614 -5.09 3.22 -2.59
C GLU A 614 -5.86 3.87 -1.44
N TYR A 615 -6.33 5.10 -1.67
CA TYR A 615 -7.25 5.82 -0.78
C TYR A 615 -8.73 5.51 -1.14
N ILE A 616 -9.68 6.04 -0.37
CA ILE A 616 -11.11 5.67 -0.47
C ILE A 616 -11.69 5.88 -1.88
N SER A 617 -11.41 7.02 -2.51
CA SER A 617 -11.87 7.30 -3.88
C SER A 617 -11.12 8.47 -4.53
N GLU A 618 -11.14 8.56 -5.86
CA GLU A 618 -10.64 9.75 -6.60
C GLU A 618 -11.35 11.04 -6.18
N ALA A 619 -12.63 10.97 -5.81
CA ALA A 619 -13.37 12.14 -5.30
C ALA A 619 -12.77 12.70 -4.00
N GLU A 620 -12.23 11.85 -3.12
CA GLU A 620 -11.54 12.30 -1.90
C GLU A 620 -10.21 12.99 -2.22
N PHE A 621 -9.50 12.53 -3.24
CA PHE A 621 -8.28 13.18 -3.69
C PHE A 621 -8.57 14.50 -4.41
N ASP A 622 -9.58 14.53 -5.27
CA ASP A 622 -10.08 15.75 -5.92
C ASP A 622 -10.49 16.80 -4.89
N ASP A 623 -11.20 16.39 -3.82
CA ASP A 623 -11.55 17.27 -2.71
C ASP A 623 -10.31 17.85 -2.01
N LEU A 624 -9.26 17.03 -1.82
CA LEU A 624 -8.01 17.50 -1.24
C LEU A 624 -7.32 18.55 -2.13
N ARG A 625 -7.15 18.24 -3.43
CA ARG A 625 -6.31 19.06 -4.32
C ARG A 625 -6.99 20.31 -4.88
N TYR A 626 -8.31 20.28 -5.07
CA TYR A 626 -9.05 21.40 -5.65
C TYR A 626 -9.68 22.32 -4.61
N TRP A 627 -9.94 21.80 -3.41
CA TRP A 627 -10.65 22.55 -2.37
C TRP A 627 -9.84 22.67 -1.09
N LYS A 628 -9.58 21.57 -0.38
CA LYS A 628 -9.01 21.65 0.98
C LYS A 628 -7.66 22.36 1.03
N ILE A 629 -6.71 21.95 0.20
CA ILE A 629 -5.37 22.57 0.17
C ILE A 629 -5.43 23.99 -0.42
N PRO A 630 -6.09 24.23 -1.58
CA PRO A 630 -6.26 25.57 -2.12
C PRO A 630 -6.88 26.60 -1.16
N PHE A 631 -7.88 26.20 -0.37
CA PHE A 631 -8.51 27.10 0.60
C PHE A 631 -7.57 27.54 1.71
N VAL A 632 -6.59 26.71 2.10
CA VAL A 632 -5.54 27.15 3.03
C VAL A 632 -4.76 28.33 2.43
N PHE A 633 -4.50 28.35 1.12
CA PHE A 633 -3.81 29.47 0.48
C PHE A 633 -4.68 30.74 0.42
N GLU A 634 -5.98 30.62 0.14
CA GLU A 634 -6.88 31.77 -0.05
C GLU A 634 -7.17 32.53 1.25
N ASP A 635 -7.22 31.82 2.37
CA ASP A 635 -7.40 32.41 3.69
C ASP A 635 -6.11 33.06 4.23
N LEU A 636 -4.97 32.84 3.56
CA LEU A 636 -3.65 33.28 3.98
C LEU A 636 -3.09 34.37 3.06
N LYS A 637 -2.54 35.43 3.65
CA LYS A 637 -1.77 36.42 2.90
C LYS A 637 -0.30 36.02 2.83
N LEU A 638 0.28 36.07 1.63
CA LEU A 638 1.72 35.95 1.43
C LEU A 638 2.45 37.13 2.09
N ALA A 639 3.64 36.85 2.62
CA ALA A 639 4.47 37.81 3.35
C ALA A 639 5.20 38.81 2.43
#